data_AF-A0A812RLD4-F1
#
_entry.id   AF-A0A812RLD4-F1
#
_cell.length_a   1.000
_cell.length_b   1.000
_cell.length_c   1.000
_cell.angle_alpha   90.00
_cell.angle_beta   90.00
_cell.angle_gamma   90.00
#
_symmetry.space_group_name_H-M   'P 1'
#
loop_
_entity.id
_entity.type
_entity.pdbx_description
1 polymer ?
#
loop_
_entity_poly.entity_id
_entity_poly.type
_entity_poly.pdbx_seq_one_letter_code
_entity_poly.pdbx_strand_id
1 'polypeptide(L)'
;MERFLHRRWDGRIVDVDEFQVAKALLDGETDLLSQEIDSEEHLFVLCCRFGHESTAAAMISYRVPGCVFKGPHSLRRPAVEPHEPQAGFVGVCWSRKCRDWSCRCCSWGFPEDAGVWMEDWDASLQNAKSAAESASATPVVRALLEAFRSQVACEGIATEDATAYLLDVAILVGDAELARSCAQHCTRFPLRRWRLDEFVVVPECHPHYYGFRIIKDGPCLQAEILEKDILIAALAAGLELEQLTHGNPDPVSLAEAVVLSADEELWQRIEGLQLRLGPGPMHEDGNDMARYLLEHSGGFLGLSPKLLHRAKRAGLALSSFQMKVDFNCECGGCAFGRPGFCFSLLDLAILFGQSDCSRLCGAMDIAATKLTMRASLEAMPVVWEDLDPCEDCGCSSWYLEECLWENFSFSADSIASLPERQAAAAEALRTALPVSLRRTASSAGFGLFQAMRKWAQGKHVPVTLVNLVLTFAAGRPALAQVWEGHGEQLPPLGHWWEETVPRESQDPKSLQSVLEVTEPHGQNESGGVTEGPPASSSNEAHAHADGTSEKASGPDQDTTNDLLTALRNSKSDNPPLSGDGVVIFRITRRAHAEEVNAVLFDATGPLWPLHRRVLEAGCEVAPEWSPIKALFVPLTHPQLQELSQGSIYELGKANLLALQSDAELLIEAFSELQRKVRPRLRREAPRVDEEDDGAADDEPFLVVEGGIRTDSSVLYPVWAGEA
;
A
#
# COMPACT_ATOMS: atom_id res chain seq x y z
N MET A 1 28.74 37.09 -24.82
CA MET A 1 27.89 37.12 -23.62
C MET A 1 26.81 38.19 -23.66
N GLU A 2 27.09 39.45 -23.96
CA GLU A 2 26.07 40.54 -23.90
C GLU A 2 24.77 40.30 -24.70
N ARG A 3 24.78 39.51 -25.78
CA ARG A 3 23.56 39.19 -26.54
C ARG A 3 22.58 38.26 -25.80
N PHE A 4 23.00 37.61 -24.71
CA PHE A 4 22.15 36.70 -23.94
C PHE A 4 21.50 37.37 -22.73
N LEU A 5 21.83 38.63 -22.45
CA LEU A 5 21.49 39.29 -21.20
C LEU A 5 20.73 40.59 -21.46
N HIS A 6 19.71 40.83 -20.67
CA HIS A 6 19.10 42.15 -20.56
C HIS A 6 19.71 42.84 -19.34
N ARG A 7 20.40 43.96 -19.57
CA ARG A 7 20.96 44.80 -18.51
C ARG A 7 20.19 46.10 -18.37
N ARG A 8 20.05 46.56 -17.13
CA ARG A 8 19.66 47.95 -16.86
C ARG A 8 20.81 48.89 -17.17
N TRP A 9 20.50 50.18 -17.22
CA TRP A 9 21.47 51.26 -17.44
C TRP A 9 22.55 51.33 -16.34
N ASP A 10 22.31 50.75 -15.16
CA ASP A 10 23.26 50.64 -14.05
C ASP A 10 24.17 49.40 -14.16
N GLY A 11 24.05 48.62 -15.24
CA GLY A 11 24.83 47.43 -15.51
C GLY A 11 24.30 46.15 -14.87
N ARG A 12 23.26 46.23 -14.00
CA ARG A 12 22.67 45.05 -13.36
C ARG A 12 21.92 44.21 -14.39
N ILE A 13 22.13 42.90 -14.34
CA ILE A 13 21.38 41.92 -15.14
C ILE A 13 19.95 41.89 -14.58
N VAL A 14 18.97 42.17 -15.44
CA VAL A 14 17.54 42.11 -15.12
C VAL A 14 16.88 40.85 -15.64
N ASP A 15 17.43 40.27 -16.72
CA ASP A 15 16.88 39.07 -17.32
C ASP A 15 17.86 38.37 -18.28
N VAL A 16 17.53 37.15 -18.72
CA VAL A 16 18.22 36.40 -19.78
C VAL A 16 17.35 36.36 -21.03
N ASP A 17 17.94 36.60 -22.20
CA ASP A 17 17.26 36.48 -23.51
C ASP A 17 17.18 35.00 -23.91
N GLU A 18 16.11 34.32 -23.50
CA GLU A 18 15.88 32.88 -23.76
C GLU A 18 15.98 32.52 -25.24
N PHE A 19 15.50 33.39 -26.13
CA PHE A 19 15.53 33.13 -27.57
C PHE A 19 16.96 33.05 -28.10
N GLN A 20 17.84 33.95 -27.64
CA GLN A 20 19.25 33.92 -28.05
C GLN A 20 19.99 32.71 -27.47
N VAL A 21 19.63 32.28 -26.25
CA VAL A 21 20.19 31.05 -25.65
C VAL A 21 19.73 29.82 -26.44
N ALA A 22 18.43 29.68 -26.70
CA ALA A 22 17.88 28.58 -27.49
C ALA A 22 18.49 28.51 -28.90
N LYS A 23 18.65 29.66 -29.56
CA LYS A 23 19.33 29.72 -30.86
C LYS A 23 20.78 29.23 -30.77
N ALA A 24 21.54 29.69 -29.79
CA ALA A 24 22.93 29.25 -29.61
C ALA A 24 23.05 27.75 -29.31
N LEU A 25 22.10 27.18 -28.55
CA LEU A 25 22.02 25.73 -28.33
C LEU A 25 21.80 24.96 -29.64
N LEU A 26 20.86 25.41 -30.48
CA LEU A 26 20.56 24.81 -31.78
C LEU A 26 21.71 24.94 -32.78
N ASP A 27 22.45 26.06 -32.72
CA ASP A 27 23.64 26.31 -33.53
C ASP A 27 24.88 25.52 -33.01
N GLY A 28 24.75 24.79 -31.89
CA GLY A 28 25.83 23.98 -31.30
C GLY A 28 26.89 24.77 -30.55
N GLU A 29 26.63 26.03 -30.21
CA GLU A 29 27.57 26.97 -29.60
C GLU A 29 27.73 26.77 -28.08
N THR A 30 27.92 25.52 -27.64
CA THR A 30 28.00 25.16 -26.21
C THR A 30 29.18 25.80 -25.48
N ASP A 31 30.34 25.93 -26.14
CA ASP A 31 31.54 26.63 -25.60
C ASP A 31 31.31 28.12 -25.33
N LEU A 32 30.39 28.74 -26.08
CA LEU A 32 30.03 30.14 -25.87
C LEU A 32 29.09 30.29 -24.68
N LEU A 33 28.17 29.34 -24.51
CA LEU A 33 27.22 29.30 -23.39
C LEU A 33 27.88 28.91 -22.06
N SER A 34 29.04 28.24 -22.11
CA SER A 34 29.82 27.86 -20.92
C SER A 34 30.65 29.00 -20.31
N GLN A 35 30.69 30.17 -20.96
CA GLN A 35 31.49 31.29 -20.46
C GLN A 35 30.82 31.93 -19.23
N GLU A 36 31.62 32.19 -18.19
CA GLU A 36 31.16 32.91 -17.01
C GLU A 36 30.86 34.38 -17.35
N ILE A 37 29.80 34.91 -16.73
CA ILE A 37 29.36 36.29 -16.88
C ILE A 37 29.84 37.06 -15.65
N ASP A 38 30.44 38.24 -15.90
CA ASP A 38 30.94 39.16 -14.88
C ASP A 38 31.84 38.49 -13.82
N SER A 39 32.59 37.45 -14.24
CA SER A 39 33.61 36.68 -13.50
C SER A 39 33.11 35.73 -12.40
N GLU A 40 31.81 35.56 -12.18
CA GLU A 40 31.35 34.70 -11.06
C GLU A 40 30.08 33.88 -11.31
N GLU A 41 29.29 34.18 -12.36
CA GLU A 41 28.01 33.48 -12.56
C GLU A 41 27.88 32.87 -13.95
N HIS A 42 27.60 31.57 -13.98
CA HIS A 42 27.29 30.84 -15.20
C HIS A 42 25.88 31.19 -15.70
N LEU A 43 25.69 31.26 -17.01
CA LEU A 43 24.40 31.59 -17.64
C LEU A 43 23.25 30.68 -17.16
N PHE A 44 23.54 29.40 -16.93
CA PHE A 44 22.61 28.44 -16.32
C PHE A 44 22.03 28.93 -14.97
N VAL A 45 22.88 29.47 -14.09
CA VAL A 45 22.46 29.96 -12.76
C VAL A 45 21.56 31.19 -12.90
N LEU A 46 21.83 32.05 -13.88
CA LEU A 46 20.96 33.17 -14.22
C LEU A 46 19.60 32.68 -14.74
N CYS A 47 19.58 31.69 -15.64
CA CYS A 47 18.32 31.11 -16.13
C CYS A 47 17.46 30.57 -14.97
N CYS A 48 18.03 29.78 -14.04
CA CYS A 48 17.27 29.28 -12.90
C CYS A 48 16.74 30.39 -11.99
N ARG A 49 17.56 31.41 -11.70
CA ARG A 49 17.18 32.55 -10.85
C ARG A 49 16.07 33.42 -11.44
N PHE A 50 16.06 33.61 -12.76
CA PHE A 50 15.02 34.38 -13.46
C PHE A 50 13.77 33.56 -13.81
N GLY A 51 13.75 32.26 -13.52
CA GLY A 51 12.61 31.37 -13.79
C GLY A 51 12.57 30.80 -15.22
N HIS A 52 13.69 30.87 -15.95
CA HIS A 52 13.84 30.31 -17.31
C HIS A 52 14.23 28.85 -17.26
N GLU A 53 13.42 28.04 -16.56
CA GLU A 53 13.73 26.65 -16.23
C GLU A 53 13.80 25.75 -17.46
N SER A 54 12.95 26.00 -18.47
CA SER A 54 12.98 25.29 -19.75
C SER A 54 14.29 25.53 -20.50
N THR A 55 14.77 26.78 -20.50
CA THR A 55 16.07 27.14 -21.09
C THR A 55 17.22 26.50 -20.32
N ALA A 56 17.18 26.54 -18.98
CA ALA A 56 18.18 25.86 -18.14
C ALA A 56 18.20 24.33 -18.36
N ALA A 57 17.03 23.70 -18.47
CA ALA A 57 16.88 22.28 -18.77
C ALA A 57 17.45 21.92 -20.14
N ALA A 58 17.23 22.75 -21.15
CA ALA A 58 17.82 22.59 -22.47
C ALA A 58 19.36 22.65 -22.39
N MET A 59 19.94 23.59 -21.63
CA MET A 59 21.39 23.66 -21.47
C MET A 59 21.99 22.38 -20.87
N ILE A 60 21.33 21.76 -19.88
CA ILE A 60 21.73 20.47 -19.32
C ILE A 60 21.63 19.37 -20.37
N SER A 61 20.52 19.30 -21.10
CA SER A 61 20.26 18.28 -22.12
C SER A 61 21.28 18.33 -23.26
N TYR A 62 21.74 19.53 -23.64
CA TYR A 62 22.80 19.76 -24.62
C TYR A 62 24.21 19.68 -24.04
N ARG A 63 24.36 19.35 -22.74
CA ARG A 63 25.64 19.20 -22.03
C ARG A 63 26.54 20.42 -22.13
N VAL A 64 25.97 21.61 -21.98
CA VAL A 64 26.76 22.85 -21.90
C VAL A 64 27.73 22.75 -20.71
N PRO A 65 29.05 22.85 -20.93
CA PRO A 65 30.03 22.80 -19.84
C PRO A 65 29.75 23.89 -18.79
N GLY A 66 29.89 23.58 -17.50
CA GLY A 66 29.67 24.55 -16.41
C GLY A 66 28.22 24.66 -15.92
N CYS A 67 27.26 23.95 -16.54
CA CYS A 67 25.92 23.77 -16.00
C CYS A 67 25.93 22.90 -14.72
N VAL A 68 26.11 23.54 -13.56
CA VAL A 68 26.11 22.87 -12.26
C VAL A 68 24.88 23.28 -11.45
N PHE A 69 23.99 22.34 -11.18
CA PHE A 69 22.87 22.52 -10.26
C PHE A 69 23.38 22.49 -8.81
N LYS A 70 23.15 23.59 -8.07
CA LYS A 70 23.62 23.74 -6.67
C LYS A 70 22.54 23.38 -5.64
N GLY A 71 21.40 22.85 -6.08
CA GLY A 71 20.27 22.49 -5.24
C GLY A 71 19.13 23.51 -5.31
N PRO A 72 18.11 23.37 -4.44
CA PRO A 72 16.84 24.10 -4.56
C PRO A 72 16.97 25.61 -4.37
N HIS A 73 18.02 26.10 -3.69
CA HIS A 73 18.32 27.52 -3.62
C HIS A 73 18.66 28.14 -5.00
N SER A 74 18.96 27.32 -6.00
CA SER A 74 19.14 27.77 -7.38
C SER A 74 17.81 28.03 -8.08
N LEU A 75 16.73 27.43 -7.59
CA LEU A 75 15.38 27.57 -8.12
C LEU A 75 14.69 28.77 -7.48
N ARG A 76 13.80 29.40 -8.24
CA ARG A 76 12.91 30.41 -7.69
C ARG A 76 11.98 29.69 -6.70
N ARG A 77 11.98 30.10 -5.43
CA ARG A 77 11.03 29.58 -4.45
C ARG A 77 9.61 29.79 -4.99
N PRO A 78 8.79 28.74 -5.11
CA PRO A 78 7.36 28.90 -5.32
C PRO A 78 6.82 29.83 -4.23
N ALA A 79 5.90 30.73 -4.56
CA ALA A 79 5.28 31.65 -3.60
C ALA A 79 4.31 30.94 -2.64
N VAL A 80 4.49 29.63 -2.41
CA VAL A 80 3.65 28.84 -1.51
C VAL A 80 4.02 29.23 -0.09
N GLU A 81 3.09 29.89 0.60
CA GLU A 81 3.26 30.15 2.02
C GLU A 81 3.38 28.81 2.75
N PRO A 82 4.38 28.64 3.64
CA PRO A 82 4.53 27.41 4.39
C PRO A 82 3.26 27.16 5.20
N HIS A 83 2.58 26.05 4.93
CA HIS A 83 1.44 25.63 5.72
C HIS A 83 1.86 25.54 7.19
N GLU A 84 1.15 26.23 8.08
CA GLU A 84 1.37 26.10 9.52
C GLU A 84 1.31 24.61 9.89
N PRO A 85 2.33 24.08 10.59
CA PRO A 85 2.34 22.68 10.98
C PRO A 85 1.06 22.39 11.76
N GLN A 86 0.24 21.47 11.26
CA GLN A 86 -0.99 21.08 11.94
C GLN A 86 -0.62 20.62 13.36
N ALA A 87 -1.07 21.38 14.36
CA ALA A 87 -0.72 21.22 15.77
C ALA A 87 -1.29 19.94 16.43
N GLY A 88 -1.60 18.89 15.66
CA GLY A 88 -2.37 17.74 16.10
C GLY A 88 -1.59 16.48 16.44
N PHE A 89 -0.35 16.31 15.96
CA PHE A 89 0.40 15.05 16.13
C PHE A 89 1.74 15.29 16.83
N VAL A 90 1.70 15.46 18.15
CA VAL A 90 2.91 15.35 18.98
C VAL A 90 3.18 13.87 19.19
N GLY A 91 3.77 13.21 18.19
CA GLY A 91 4.31 11.86 18.40
C GLY A 91 5.39 11.94 19.48
N VAL A 92 5.10 11.34 20.62
CA VAL A 92 5.98 11.41 21.78
C VAL A 92 7.07 10.37 21.57
N CYS A 93 8.22 10.77 21.02
CA CYS A 93 9.41 9.98 21.23
C CYS A 93 9.62 9.85 22.75
N TRP A 94 9.55 8.62 23.29
CA TRP A 94 9.62 8.35 24.73
C TRP A 94 10.96 8.70 25.37
N SER A 95 12.00 8.88 24.56
CA SER A 95 13.17 9.62 25.00
C SER A 95 12.69 11.02 25.35
N ARG A 96 12.53 11.32 26.66
CA ARG A 96 12.26 12.68 27.17
C ARG A 96 13.21 13.77 26.64
N LYS A 97 14.27 13.38 25.92
CA LYS A 97 15.26 14.23 25.26
C LYS A 97 14.98 14.49 23.78
N CYS A 98 13.99 13.83 23.17
CA CYS A 98 13.70 13.93 21.74
C CYS A 98 12.42 14.73 21.52
N ARG A 99 12.43 16.00 21.94
CA ARG A 99 11.29 16.91 21.71
C ARG A 99 11.13 17.27 20.24
N ASP A 100 12.18 17.11 19.45
CA ASP A 100 12.28 17.63 18.08
C ASP A 100 12.69 16.56 17.07
N TRP A 101 12.43 15.27 17.36
CA TRP A 101 12.70 14.15 16.43
C TRP A 101 14.15 14.02 15.92
N SER A 102 15.10 14.68 16.59
CA SER A 102 16.52 14.71 16.25
C SER A 102 17.30 13.46 16.66
N CYS A 103 16.62 12.44 17.19
CA CYS A 103 17.25 11.18 17.57
C CYS A 103 17.46 10.26 16.35
N ARG A 104 18.67 9.69 16.23
CA ARG A 104 19.03 8.70 15.18
C ARG A 104 18.20 7.41 15.20
N CYS A 105 17.51 7.12 16.30
CA CYS A 105 16.64 5.94 16.41
C CYS A 105 15.21 6.21 15.90
N CYS A 106 14.86 7.48 15.69
CA CYS A 106 13.52 7.97 15.41
C CYS A 106 13.38 8.49 13.97
N SER A 107 14.51 8.83 13.35
CA SER A 107 14.58 9.40 12.02
C SER A 107 15.82 8.91 11.27
N TRP A 108 15.67 8.69 9.97
CA TRP A 108 16.77 8.46 9.04
C TRP A 108 17.00 9.72 8.21
N GLY A 109 18.21 10.29 8.21
CA GLY A 109 18.52 11.52 7.48
C GLY A 109 19.63 12.37 8.12
N PHE A 110 19.84 13.57 7.59
CA PHE A 110 20.92 14.46 8.04
C PHE A 110 20.69 15.03 9.46
N PRO A 111 21.75 15.16 10.30
CA PRO A 111 21.63 15.77 11.61
C PRO A 111 21.51 17.31 11.52
N GLU A 112 20.76 17.91 12.44
CA GLU A 112 20.29 19.32 12.39
C GLU A 112 21.44 20.32 12.55
N ASP A 113 22.50 19.91 13.24
CA ASP A 113 23.67 20.70 13.55
C ASP A 113 24.61 20.91 12.34
N ALA A 114 24.36 20.24 11.22
CA ALA A 114 25.21 20.31 10.03
C ALA A 114 24.78 21.39 9.00
N GLY A 115 23.72 22.16 9.26
CA GLY A 115 23.43 23.43 8.57
C GLY A 115 22.95 23.34 7.11
N VAL A 116 22.73 22.15 6.56
CA VAL A 116 22.10 21.92 5.26
C VAL A 116 20.70 21.36 5.50
N TRP A 117 19.80 22.24 5.96
CA TRP A 117 18.41 21.88 6.29
C TRP A 117 17.46 22.54 5.29
N MET A 118 16.47 21.79 4.81
CA MET A 118 15.38 22.34 4.02
C MET A 118 14.10 22.33 4.86
N GLU A 119 13.59 23.53 5.15
CA GLU A 119 12.37 23.72 5.96
C GLU A 119 11.16 22.98 5.36
N ASP A 120 11.10 22.83 4.03
CA ASP A 120 9.97 22.19 3.33
C ASP A 120 9.86 20.68 3.56
N TRP A 121 10.92 20.03 4.05
CA TRP A 121 11.02 18.56 4.11
C TRP A 121 10.73 17.95 5.48
N ASP A 122 10.50 18.78 6.49
CA ASP A 122 10.03 18.35 7.82
C ASP A 122 8.48 18.37 7.93
N ALA A 123 7.82 18.56 6.78
CA ALA A 123 6.38 18.44 6.62
C ALA A 123 5.92 16.97 6.70
N SER A 124 4.60 16.76 6.79
CA SER A 124 4.01 15.41 6.69
C SER A 124 4.47 14.72 5.40
N LEU A 125 4.53 13.38 5.40
CA LEU A 125 4.92 12.61 4.20
C LEU A 125 4.12 13.02 2.97
N GLN A 126 2.82 13.27 3.13
CA GLN A 126 1.95 13.71 2.03
C GLN A 126 2.36 15.09 1.48
N ASN A 127 2.66 16.06 2.34
CA ASN A 127 3.09 17.38 1.89
C ASN A 127 4.46 17.31 1.22
N ALA A 128 5.37 16.51 1.77
CA ALA A 128 6.67 16.28 1.17
C ALA A 128 6.52 15.62 -0.22
N LYS A 129 5.65 14.61 -0.34
CA LYS A 129 5.32 13.95 -1.61
C LYS A 129 4.80 14.95 -2.64
N SER A 130 3.81 15.76 -2.30
CA SER A 130 3.28 16.80 -3.19
C SER A 130 4.36 17.80 -3.61
N ALA A 131 5.24 18.21 -2.69
CA ALA A 131 6.36 19.09 -3.00
C ALA A 131 7.38 18.43 -3.93
N ALA A 132 7.68 17.15 -3.75
CA ALA A 132 8.57 16.39 -4.62
C ALA A 132 7.97 16.16 -6.02
N GLU A 133 6.66 15.88 -6.10
CA GLU A 133 5.94 15.79 -7.37
C GLU A 133 6.00 17.11 -8.12
N SER A 134 5.72 18.23 -7.45
CA SER A 134 5.83 19.58 -8.01
C SER A 134 7.27 19.87 -8.48
N ALA A 135 8.28 19.59 -7.65
CA ALA A 135 9.68 19.76 -8.00
C ALA A 135 10.09 18.88 -9.19
N SER A 136 9.63 17.63 -9.25
CA SER A 136 9.92 16.72 -10.37
C SER A 136 9.28 17.19 -11.69
N ALA A 137 8.23 18.01 -11.61
CA ALA A 137 7.57 18.61 -12.76
C ALA A 137 8.31 19.83 -13.32
N THR A 138 9.14 20.49 -12.51
CA THR A 138 10.02 21.60 -12.91
C THR A 138 10.95 21.14 -14.03
N PRO A 139 11.00 21.82 -15.20
CA PRO A 139 11.76 21.37 -16.36
C PRO A 139 13.23 21.03 -16.08
N VAL A 140 13.91 21.86 -15.27
CA VAL A 140 15.33 21.67 -14.93
C VAL A 140 15.57 20.44 -14.04
N VAL A 141 14.69 20.22 -13.04
CA VAL A 141 14.77 19.04 -12.17
C VAL A 141 14.45 17.78 -12.97
N ARG A 142 13.41 17.80 -13.81
CA ARG A 142 13.08 16.68 -14.71
C ARG A 142 14.26 16.31 -15.60
N ALA A 143 14.93 17.29 -16.22
CA ALA A 143 16.09 17.05 -17.08
C ALA A 143 17.27 16.46 -16.29
N LEU A 144 17.49 16.90 -15.05
CA LEU A 144 18.50 16.32 -14.16
C LEU A 144 18.15 14.87 -13.80
N LEU A 145 16.93 14.60 -13.37
CA LEU A 145 16.48 13.24 -13.02
C LEU A 145 16.59 12.29 -14.23
N GLU A 146 16.24 12.74 -15.44
CA GLU A 146 16.42 11.95 -16.66
C GLU A 146 17.91 11.71 -16.98
N ALA A 147 18.78 12.70 -16.74
CA ALA A 147 20.21 12.50 -16.87
C ALA A 147 20.72 11.41 -15.90
N PHE A 148 20.30 11.44 -14.63
CA PHE A 148 20.58 10.38 -13.65
C PHE A 148 20.03 9.02 -14.09
N ARG A 149 18.78 8.96 -14.58
CA ARG A 149 18.17 7.72 -15.07
C ARG A 149 18.96 7.11 -16.24
N SER A 150 19.42 7.96 -17.17
CA SER A 150 20.21 7.52 -18.32
C SER A 150 21.63 7.07 -17.98
N GLN A 151 22.12 7.39 -16.77
CA GLN A 151 23.53 7.23 -16.33
C GLN A 151 24.56 7.96 -17.20
N VAL A 152 24.14 8.79 -18.17
CA VAL A 152 25.07 9.41 -19.10
C VAL A 152 25.61 10.71 -18.52
N ALA A 153 26.89 10.72 -18.15
CA ALA A 153 27.65 11.92 -17.79
C ALA A 153 27.06 12.73 -16.61
N CYS A 154 26.71 12.06 -15.51
CA CYS A 154 26.23 12.71 -14.28
C CYS A 154 27.34 13.43 -13.50
N GLU A 155 28.61 13.24 -13.86
CA GLU A 155 29.73 13.90 -13.19
C GLU A 155 29.72 15.41 -13.50
N GLY A 156 29.54 16.21 -12.45
CA GLY A 156 29.64 17.68 -12.51
C GLY A 156 28.37 18.43 -12.89
N ILE A 157 27.26 17.76 -13.24
CA ILE A 157 25.99 18.45 -13.53
C ILE A 157 25.24 18.88 -12.26
N ALA A 158 25.56 18.27 -11.12
CA ALA A 158 24.98 18.57 -9.82
C ALA A 158 26.08 18.54 -8.75
N THR A 159 25.98 19.46 -7.78
CA THR A 159 26.78 19.41 -6.54
C THR A 159 26.32 18.27 -5.64
N GLU A 160 27.11 17.88 -4.63
CA GLU A 160 26.71 16.84 -3.66
C GLU A 160 25.35 17.14 -2.99
N ASP A 161 25.12 18.40 -2.59
CA ASP A 161 23.85 18.83 -1.97
C ASP A 161 22.68 18.74 -2.94
N ALA A 162 22.94 19.08 -4.21
CA ALA A 162 21.95 18.94 -5.27
C ALA A 162 21.63 17.48 -5.58
N THR A 163 22.62 16.59 -5.57
CA THR A 163 22.40 15.15 -5.75
C THR A 163 21.62 14.56 -4.58
N ALA A 164 21.89 14.99 -3.35
CA ALA A 164 21.11 14.59 -2.18
C ALA A 164 19.65 15.06 -2.27
N TYR A 165 19.42 16.31 -2.73
CA TYR A 165 18.08 16.83 -3.03
C TYR A 165 17.35 16.00 -4.11
N LEU A 166 18.02 15.69 -5.21
CA LEU A 166 17.44 14.91 -6.31
C LEU A 166 17.13 13.47 -5.89
N LEU A 167 17.98 12.88 -5.03
CA LEU A 167 17.74 11.59 -4.42
C LEU A 167 16.46 11.60 -3.58
N ASP A 168 16.31 12.61 -2.74
CA ASP A 168 15.12 12.85 -1.92
C ASP A 168 13.84 12.97 -2.78
N VAL A 169 13.90 13.75 -3.87
CA VAL A 169 12.79 13.86 -4.85
C VAL A 169 12.47 12.51 -5.48
N ALA A 170 13.49 11.75 -5.90
CA ALA A 170 13.30 10.44 -6.50
C ALA A 170 12.64 9.44 -5.55
N ILE A 171 13.03 9.46 -4.27
CA ILE A 171 12.42 8.62 -3.23
C ILE A 171 10.96 9.02 -3.03
N LEU A 172 10.66 10.31 -2.83
CA LEU A 172 9.29 10.77 -2.55
C LEU A 172 8.31 10.62 -3.72
N VAL A 173 8.79 10.66 -4.96
CA VAL A 173 7.96 10.33 -6.14
C VAL A 173 7.74 8.81 -6.28
N GLY A 174 8.47 7.99 -5.51
CA GLY A 174 8.33 6.54 -5.52
C GLY A 174 9.03 5.84 -6.70
N ASP A 175 9.98 6.51 -7.35
CA ASP A 175 10.74 5.92 -8.46
C ASP A 175 11.99 5.21 -7.96
N ALA A 176 11.89 3.89 -7.78
CA ALA A 176 12.96 3.07 -7.23
C ALA A 176 14.19 2.92 -8.13
N GLU A 177 14.03 2.98 -9.46
CA GLU A 177 15.17 2.90 -10.37
C GLU A 177 15.97 4.21 -10.35
N LEU A 178 15.25 5.33 -10.38
CA LEU A 178 15.84 6.66 -10.28
C LEU A 178 16.50 6.88 -8.93
N ALA A 179 15.84 6.51 -7.83
CA ALA A 179 16.39 6.62 -6.49
C ALA A 179 17.70 5.81 -6.34
N ARG A 180 17.73 4.58 -6.88
CA ARG A 180 18.96 3.78 -6.95
C ARG A 180 20.07 4.46 -7.76
N SER A 181 19.72 5.05 -8.91
CA SER A 181 20.69 5.75 -9.76
C SER A 181 21.26 6.99 -9.06
N CYS A 182 20.41 7.83 -8.47
CA CYS A 182 20.82 8.98 -7.68
C CYS A 182 21.71 8.57 -6.50
N ALA A 183 21.37 7.50 -5.79
CA ALA A 183 22.14 7.00 -4.66
C ALA A 183 23.57 6.55 -5.04
N GLN A 184 23.77 5.97 -6.24
CA GLN A 184 25.10 5.59 -6.73
C GLN A 184 26.03 6.79 -6.92
N HIS A 185 25.48 7.98 -7.14
CA HIS A 185 26.21 9.22 -7.33
C HIS A 185 26.18 10.14 -6.11
N CYS A 186 25.42 9.79 -5.07
CA CYS A 186 25.28 10.58 -3.87
C CYS A 186 26.26 10.10 -2.80
N THR A 187 27.20 10.96 -2.42
CA THR A 187 28.12 10.70 -1.28
C THR A 187 27.49 11.05 0.07
N ARG A 188 26.35 11.75 0.04
CA ARG A 188 25.61 12.20 1.23
C ARG A 188 24.34 11.37 1.43
N PHE A 189 23.92 11.24 2.68
CA PHE A 189 22.59 10.72 2.98
C PHE A 189 21.52 11.71 2.48
N PRO A 190 20.28 11.25 2.26
CA PRO A 190 19.20 12.16 1.92
C PRO A 190 19.03 13.26 2.97
N LEU A 191 18.61 14.42 2.52
CA LEU A 191 18.43 15.62 3.34
C LEU A 191 17.17 15.50 4.19
N ARG A 192 16.16 14.75 3.74
CA ARG A 192 14.94 14.46 4.50
C ARG A 192 15.21 13.55 5.69
N ARG A 193 14.48 13.81 6.78
CA ARG A 193 14.31 12.89 7.90
C ARG A 193 13.08 12.02 7.69
N TRP A 194 13.32 10.75 7.42
CA TRP A 194 12.29 9.74 7.25
C TRP A 194 11.91 9.14 8.59
N ARG A 195 10.61 8.97 8.84
CA ARG A 195 10.10 8.47 10.12
C ARG A 195 9.36 7.14 9.90
N LEU A 196 9.40 6.26 10.89
CA LEU A 196 8.79 4.93 10.71
C LEU A 196 7.27 5.01 10.60
N ASP A 197 6.63 5.90 11.36
CA ASP A 197 5.20 6.16 11.37
C ASP A 197 4.67 6.73 10.05
N GLU A 198 5.55 7.23 9.19
CA GLU A 198 5.20 7.65 7.83
C GLU A 198 5.01 6.47 6.88
N PHE A 199 5.71 5.36 7.14
CA PHE A 199 5.64 4.15 6.32
C PHE A 199 4.78 3.07 6.91
N VAL A 200 4.69 3.01 8.23
CA VAL A 200 4.09 1.90 8.95
C VAL A 200 3.06 2.43 9.91
N VAL A 201 1.79 2.13 9.62
CA VAL A 201 0.73 2.24 10.62
C VAL A 201 0.62 0.87 11.26
N VAL A 202 1.12 0.78 12.49
CA VAL A 202 0.76 -0.33 13.37
C VAL A 202 -0.54 0.11 14.05
N PRO A 203 -1.67 -0.58 13.82
CA PRO A 203 -2.91 -0.26 14.52
C PRO A 203 -2.63 -0.31 16.03
N GLU A 204 -2.63 0.84 16.69
CA GLU A 204 -2.29 0.91 18.11
C GLU A 204 -3.33 0.11 18.91
N CYS A 205 -2.91 -0.98 19.54
CA CYS A 205 -3.63 -1.56 20.66
C CYS A 205 -3.43 -0.67 21.88
N HIS A 206 -3.92 0.57 21.88
CA HIS A 206 -3.91 1.39 23.10
C HIS A 206 -5.20 1.13 23.90
N PRO A 207 -5.16 0.37 25.02
CA PRO A 207 -6.37 -0.01 25.75
C PRO A 207 -6.88 1.11 26.67
N HIS A 208 -6.18 2.25 26.76
CA HIS A 208 -6.37 3.20 27.87
C HIS A 208 -6.43 4.69 27.49
N TYR A 209 -6.27 5.07 26.21
CA TYR A 209 -6.47 6.46 25.82
C TYR A 209 -7.90 6.68 25.31
N TYR A 210 -8.70 7.30 26.19
CA TYR A 210 -10.13 7.59 26.04
C TYR A 210 -10.54 8.06 24.63
N GLY A 211 -11.27 7.21 23.91
CA GLY A 211 -12.27 7.68 22.93
C GLY A 211 -12.19 7.17 21.50
N PHE A 212 -11.14 6.45 21.07
CA PHE A 212 -11.11 5.89 19.72
C PHE A 212 -11.84 4.53 19.68
N ARG A 213 -12.87 4.46 18.82
CA ARG A 213 -13.58 3.21 18.52
C ARG A 213 -12.60 2.24 17.86
N ILE A 214 -12.20 1.21 18.60
CA ILE A 214 -11.61 0.00 18.02
C ILE A 214 -12.63 -0.54 17.01
N ILE A 215 -12.22 -0.67 15.76
CA ILE A 215 -13.03 -1.32 14.73
C ILE A 215 -13.10 -2.79 15.12
N LYS A 216 -14.25 -3.23 15.64
CA LYS A 216 -14.47 -4.55 16.25
C LYS A 216 -14.34 -5.75 15.30
N ASP A 217 -14.14 -5.50 14.00
CA ASP A 217 -14.16 -6.54 12.97
C ASP A 217 -12.86 -6.57 12.12
N GLY A 218 -11.79 -5.89 12.57
CA GLY A 218 -10.52 -5.83 11.85
C GLY A 218 -9.66 -7.09 12.05
N PRO A 219 -9.29 -7.82 10.99
CA PRO A 219 -8.50 -9.04 11.09
C PRO A 219 -7.03 -8.73 11.36
N CYS A 220 -6.47 -9.29 12.43
CA CYS A 220 -5.02 -9.40 12.66
C CYS A 220 -4.29 -8.04 12.90
N LEU A 221 -3.33 -7.99 13.84
CA LEU A 221 -2.44 -6.84 14.02
C LEU A 221 -1.41 -6.85 12.90
N GLN A 222 -1.85 -6.60 11.67
CA GLN A 222 -0.95 -6.52 10.53
C GLN A 222 -0.42 -5.09 10.45
N ALA A 223 0.89 -4.97 10.32
CA ALA A 223 1.50 -3.70 9.98
C ALA A 223 0.99 -3.27 8.60
N GLU A 224 0.28 -2.15 8.54
CA GLU A 224 -0.12 -1.56 7.27
C GLU A 224 1.01 -0.69 6.77
N ILE A 225 1.53 -1.04 5.59
CA ILE A 225 2.57 -0.25 4.94
C ILE A 225 1.91 0.81 4.06
N LEU A 226 2.09 2.07 4.45
CA LEU A 226 1.69 3.23 3.67
C LEU A 226 2.72 3.53 2.58
N GLU A 227 2.28 4.20 1.52
CA GLU A 227 3.15 4.77 0.48
C GLU A 227 4.25 3.81 -0.01
N LYS A 228 3.80 2.61 -0.40
CA LYS A 228 4.65 1.46 -0.75
C LYS A 228 5.74 1.80 -1.78
N ASP A 229 5.41 2.62 -2.77
CA ASP A 229 6.36 3.02 -3.81
C ASP A 229 7.48 3.88 -3.25
N ILE A 230 7.18 4.79 -2.31
CA ILE A 230 8.16 5.61 -1.60
C ILE A 230 9.09 4.72 -0.76
N LEU A 231 8.52 3.76 -0.02
CA LEU A 231 9.31 2.82 0.76
C LEU A 231 10.26 2.02 -0.15
N ILE A 232 9.75 1.46 -1.24
CA ILE A 232 10.56 0.68 -2.19
C ILE A 232 11.66 1.54 -2.80
N ALA A 233 11.38 2.80 -3.12
CA ALA A 233 12.37 3.73 -3.63
C ALA A 233 13.44 4.08 -2.58
N ALA A 234 13.05 4.28 -1.32
CA ALA A 234 13.98 4.54 -0.22
C ALA A 234 14.91 3.34 0.00
N LEU A 235 14.36 2.12 -0.04
CA LEU A 235 15.13 0.89 0.05
C LEU A 235 16.07 0.69 -1.13
N ALA A 236 15.63 1.02 -2.34
CA ALA A 236 16.47 0.98 -3.53
C ALA A 236 17.61 2.01 -3.48
N ALA A 237 17.40 3.12 -2.78
CA ALA A 237 18.42 4.14 -2.48
C ALA A 237 19.39 3.74 -1.35
N GLY A 238 19.19 2.59 -0.70
CA GLY A 238 20.06 2.11 0.37
C GLY A 238 19.65 2.54 1.77
N LEU A 239 18.39 2.96 1.99
CA LEU A 239 17.83 3.03 3.34
C LEU A 239 18.00 1.66 4.00
N GLU A 240 18.75 1.62 5.10
CA GLU A 240 18.90 0.39 5.87
C GLU A 240 17.67 0.21 6.76
N LEU A 241 17.03 -0.96 6.64
CA LEU A 241 15.80 -1.29 7.37
C LEU A 241 15.98 -1.37 8.89
N GLU A 242 17.23 -1.47 9.35
CA GLU A 242 17.59 -1.52 10.77
C GLU A 242 17.58 -0.13 11.43
N GLN A 243 17.55 0.96 10.63
CA GLN A 243 17.72 2.32 11.13
C GLN A 243 16.42 2.96 11.62
N LEU A 244 15.26 2.39 11.26
CA LEU A 244 13.94 2.88 11.66
C LEU A 244 13.28 1.88 12.60
N THR A 245 13.18 2.24 13.88
CA THR A 245 12.55 1.44 14.95
C THR A 245 11.42 2.20 15.61
N HIS A 246 10.27 1.56 15.80
CA HIS A 246 9.15 2.20 16.51
C HIS A 246 9.45 2.22 18.02
N GLY A 247 9.34 3.38 18.65
CA GLY A 247 9.61 3.53 20.07
C GLY A 247 8.39 3.25 20.95
N ASN A 248 7.75 2.07 20.88
CA ASN A 248 6.72 1.66 21.85
C ASN A 248 6.28 0.19 21.72
N PRO A 249 5.90 -0.47 22.82
CA PRO A 249 6.80 -1.13 23.79
C PRO A 249 7.65 -2.28 23.18
N ASP A 250 7.31 -2.77 21.99
CA ASP A 250 8.05 -3.79 21.25
C ASP A 250 8.63 -3.11 20.00
N PRO A 251 9.94 -2.81 19.95
CA PRO A 251 10.52 -2.11 18.82
C PRO A 251 10.47 -2.97 17.57
N VAL A 252 9.46 -2.77 16.73
CA VAL A 252 9.39 -3.35 15.39
C VAL A 252 10.28 -2.51 14.47
N SER A 253 11.31 -3.14 13.92
CA SER A 253 12.11 -2.54 12.84
C SER A 253 11.30 -2.46 11.54
N LEU A 254 11.67 -1.55 10.64
CA LEU A 254 11.02 -1.49 9.32
C LEU A 254 11.16 -2.81 8.55
N ALA A 255 12.27 -3.54 8.72
CA ALA A 255 12.45 -4.88 8.15
C ALA A 255 11.35 -5.83 8.64
N GLU A 256 11.11 -5.85 9.94
CA GLU A 256 10.08 -6.69 10.55
C GLU A 256 8.70 -6.25 10.11
N ALA A 257 8.39 -4.95 10.11
CA ALA A 257 7.11 -4.43 9.66
C ALA A 257 6.80 -4.84 8.21
N VAL A 258 7.77 -4.71 7.30
CA VAL A 258 7.63 -5.14 5.89
C VAL A 258 7.34 -6.64 5.79
N VAL A 259 8.12 -7.46 6.48
CA VAL A 259 7.98 -8.92 6.46
C VAL A 259 6.63 -9.35 7.03
N LEU A 260 6.21 -8.70 8.11
CA LEU A 260 4.99 -8.99 8.85
C LEU A 260 3.74 -8.35 8.24
N SER A 261 3.89 -7.48 7.23
CA SER A 261 2.77 -6.98 6.44
C SER A 261 2.11 -8.14 5.66
N ALA A 262 0.79 -8.11 5.49
CA ALA A 262 0.11 -9.08 4.62
C ALA A 262 0.29 -8.81 3.13
N ASP A 263 0.97 -7.73 2.76
CA ASP A 263 1.16 -7.34 1.38
C ASP A 263 2.15 -8.28 0.67
N GLU A 264 1.65 -9.06 -0.28
CA GLU A 264 2.46 -9.96 -1.10
C GLU A 264 3.22 -9.24 -2.20
N GLU A 265 2.61 -8.22 -2.79
CA GLU A 265 3.22 -7.47 -3.88
C GLU A 265 4.43 -6.68 -3.37
N LEU A 266 4.27 -5.99 -2.25
CA LEU A 266 5.36 -5.26 -1.59
C LEU A 266 6.54 -6.19 -1.29
N TRP A 267 6.27 -7.36 -0.71
CA TRP A 267 7.31 -8.34 -0.41
C TRP A 267 8.04 -8.81 -1.66
N GLN A 268 7.30 -9.14 -2.74
CA GLN A 268 7.91 -9.58 -4.00
C GLN A 268 8.79 -8.49 -4.61
N ARG A 269 8.34 -7.22 -4.56
CA ARG A 269 9.12 -6.08 -5.04
C ARG A 269 10.39 -5.89 -4.22
N ILE A 270 10.31 -5.97 -2.89
CA ILE A 270 11.47 -5.86 -1.98
C ILE A 270 12.44 -7.02 -2.14
N GLU A 271 11.93 -8.24 -2.31
CA GLU A 271 12.75 -9.42 -2.60
C GLU A 271 13.52 -9.25 -3.92
N GLY A 272 12.88 -8.63 -4.93
CA GLY A 272 13.53 -8.25 -6.19
C GLY A 272 14.70 -7.26 -6.02
N LEU A 273 14.72 -6.46 -4.95
CA LEU A 273 15.83 -5.57 -4.63
C LEU A 273 17.06 -6.29 -4.06
N GLN A 274 16.96 -7.60 -3.76
CA GLN A 274 18.04 -8.42 -3.19
C GLN A 274 18.65 -7.85 -1.90
N LEU A 275 17.84 -7.11 -1.14
CA LEU A 275 18.28 -6.52 0.12
C LEU A 275 18.60 -7.62 1.11
N ARG A 276 19.79 -7.53 1.72
CA ARG A 276 20.12 -8.36 2.87
C ARG A 276 19.43 -7.75 4.07
N LEU A 277 18.28 -8.29 4.41
CA LEU A 277 17.74 -8.16 5.76
C LEU A 277 18.79 -8.80 6.67
N GLY A 278 19.53 -7.97 7.40
CA GLY A 278 20.50 -8.45 8.38
C GLY A 278 19.82 -9.35 9.41
N PRO A 279 20.60 -10.07 10.23
CA PRO A 279 20.00 -10.80 11.34
C PRO A 279 19.18 -9.79 12.17
N GLY A 280 17.86 -9.99 12.17
CA GLY A 280 16.95 -9.09 12.87
C GLY A 280 17.38 -8.90 14.33
N PRO A 281 17.05 -7.76 14.95
CA PRO A 281 17.41 -7.52 16.33
C PRO A 281 16.97 -8.69 17.20
N MET A 282 17.86 -9.16 18.07
CA MET A 282 17.44 -10.11 19.09
C MET A 282 16.55 -9.37 20.07
N HIS A 283 15.27 -9.72 20.04
CA HIS A 283 14.32 -9.19 20.99
C HIS A 283 14.59 -9.76 22.38
N GLU A 284 14.41 -8.93 23.41
CA GLU A 284 14.44 -9.40 24.80
C GLU A 284 13.30 -10.40 25.06
N ASP A 285 13.47 -11.21 26.10
CA ASP A 285 12.43 -12.17 26.50
C ASP A 285 11.10 -11.46 26.75
N GLY A 286 10.02 -12.02 26.20
CA GLY A 286 8.69 -11.46 26.29
C GLY A 286 8.36 -10.38 25.26
N ASN A 287 9.06 -10.31 24.13
CA ASN A 287 8.54 -9.57 22.98
C ASN A 287 7.24 -10.22 22.49
N ASP A 288 6.27 -9.42 22.05
CA ASP A 288 4.99 -9.92 21.55
C ASP A 288 5.01 -10.15 20.02
N MET A 289 6.21 -10.41 19.45
CA MET A 289 6.41 -10.44 17.99
C MET A 289 5.72 -11.61 17.29
N ALA A 290 5.49 -12.73 17.99
CA ALA A 290 4.82 -13.88 17.41
C ALA A 290 3.36 -13.59 17.03
N ARG A 291 2.73 -12.57 17.63
CA ARG A 291 1.35 -12.15 17.30
C ARG A 291 1.19 -11.74 15.84
N TYR A 292 2.22 -11.14 15.27
CA TYR A 292 2.22 -10.65 13.88
C TYR A 292 2.27 -11.78 12.85
N LEU A 293 2.57 -13.01 13.29
CA LEU A 293 2.57 -14.20 12.45
C LEU A 293 1.27 -14.98 12.54
N LEU A 294 0.29 -14.50 13.31
CA LEU A 294 -1.03 -15.11 13.43
C LEU A 294 -1.97 -14.60 12.33
N GLU A 295 -2.80 -15.51 11.83
CA GLU A 295 -3.82 -15.23 10.81
C GLU A 295 -5.12 -15.94 11.19
N HIS A 296 -6.25 -15.28 10.91
CA HIS A 296 -7.56 -15.89 11.03
C HIS A 296 -7.92 -16.59 9.71
N SER A 297 -8.09 -17.91 9.75
CA SER A 297 -8.54 -18.69 8.61
C SER A 297 -9.72 -19.58 9.02
N GLY A 298 -10.86 -19.39 8.38
CA GLY A 298 -12.06 -20.20 8.64
C GLY A 298 -12.61 -20.09 10.06
N GLY A 299 -12.40 -18.95 10.74
CA GLY A 299 -12.83 -18.73 12.12
C GLY A 299 -11.87 -19.25 13.19
N PHE A 300 -10.72 -19.80 12.79
CA PHE A 300 -9.68 -20.26 13.70
C PHE A 300 -8.46 -19.35 13.62
N LEU A 301 -7.87 -19.05 14.78
CA LEU A 301 -6.59 -18.36 14.89
C LEU A 301 -5.46 -19.38 14.79
N GLY A 302 -4.47 -19.13 13.93
CA GLY A 302 -3.29 -19.98 13.81
C GLY A 302 -2.09 -19.23 13.25
N LEU A 303 -0.91 -19.82 13.29
CA LEU A 303 0.26 -19.26 12.60
C LEU A 303 0.05 -19.35 11.09
N SER A 304 0.31 -18.26 10.37
CA SER A 304 0.34 -18.24 8.92
C SER A 304 1.61 -18.93 8.41
N PRO A 305 1.53 -20.09 7.74
CA PRO A 305 2.71 -20.75 7.17
C PRO A 305 3.42 -19.84 6.18
N LYS A 306 2.65 -19.03 5.45
CA LYS A 306 3.13 -18.07 4.46
C LYS A 306 4.01 -16.99 5.10
N LEU A 307 3.52 -16.33 6.16
CA LEU A 307 4.29 -15.31 6.88
C LEU A 307 5.52 -15.92 7.57
N LEU A 308 5.40 -17.13 8.11
CA LEU A 308 6.53 -17.82 8.75
C LEU A 308 7.64 -18.16 7.74
N HIS A 309 7.27 -18.62 6.54
CA HIS A 309 8.22 -18.84 5.44
C HIS A 309 8.88 -17.54 4.99
N ARG A 310 8.10 -16.47 4.86
CA ARG A 310 8.60 -15.15 4.51
C ARG A 310 9.60 -14.65 5.54
N ALA A 311 9.25 -14.70 6.82
CA ALA A 311 10.13 -14.27 7.91
C ALA A 311 11.41 -15.10 8.02
N LYS A 312 11.33 -16.41 7.74
CA LYS A 312 12.52 -17.25 7.62
C LYS A 312 13.39 -16.84 6.44
N ARG A 313 12.81 -16.59 5.28
CA ARG A 313 13.54 -16.16 4.06
C ARG A 313 14.18 -14.79 4.25
N ALA A 314 13.51 -13.93 5.01
CA ALA A 314 13.98 -12.64 5.46
C ALA A 314 15.10 -12.70 6.50
N GLY A 315 15.45 -13.88 7.03
CA GLY A 315 16.51 -13.99 8.04
C GLY A 315 16.15 -13.37 9.39
N LEU A 316 14.85 -13.18 9.70
CA LEU A 316 14.43 -12.70 11.01
C LEU A 316 14.83 -13.70 12.10
N ALA A 317 15.12 -13.18 13.30
CA ALA A 317 15.50 -13.95 14.47
C ALA A 317 14.29 -14.68 15.10
N LEU A 318 13.59 -15.52 14.33
CA LEU A 318 12.34 -16.20 14.73
C LEU A 318 12.44 -17.00 16.03
N SER A 319 13.65 -17.40 16.46
CA SER A 319 13.88 -18.03 17.76
C SER A 319 13.64 -17.10 18.95
N SER A 320 13.72 -15.78 18.78
CA SER A 320 13.39 -14.81 19.83
C SER A 320 11.90 -14.46 19.83
N PHE A 321 11.14 -14.76 18.78
CA PHE A 321 9.74 -14.36 18.68
C PHE A 321 8.90 -15.10 19.71
N GLN A 322 8.31 -14.33 20.61
CA GLN A 322 7.42 -14.83 21.66
C GLN A 322 6.04 -14.15 21.55
N MET A 323 5.05 -14.72 22.19
CA MET A 323 3.73 -14.12 22.40
C MET A 323 3.45 -14.16 23.89
N LYS A 324 3.11 -13.00 24.47
CA LYS A 324 2.67 -12.94 25.87
C LYS A 324 1.18 -13.24 25.90
N VAL A 325 0.82 -14.31 26.61
CA VAL A 325 -0.57 -14.62 26.91
C VAL A 325 -0.80 -14.32 28.38
N ASP A 326 -1.70 -13.40 28.65
CA ASP A 326 -2.09 -13.05 30.02
C ASP A 326 -3.04 -14.10 30.56
N PHE A 327 -2.82 -14.48 31.82
CA PHE A 327 -3.71 -15.40 32.53
C PHE A 327 -4.42 -14.65 33.63
N ASN A 328 -5.68 -14.99 33.81
CA ASN A 328 -6.44 -14.51 34.94
C ASN A 328 -6.45 -15.50 36.06
N CYS A 329 -6.33 -14.96 37.25
CA CYS A 329 -6.66 -15.68 38.45
C CYS A 329 -8.19 -15.80 38.58
N GLU A 330 -8.68 -17.00 38.92
CA GLU A 330 -10.10 -17.24 39.22
C GLU A 330 -10.67 -16.34 40.34
N CYS A 331 -9.80 -15.74 41.17
CA CYS A 331 -10.19 -14.79 42.21
C CYS A 331 -11.00 -13.60 41.69
N GLY A 332 -10.84 -13.22 40.41
CA GLY A 332 -11.47 -12.05 39.77
C GLY A 332 -11.06 -10.68 40.33
N GLY A 333 -10.33 -10.61 41.45
CA GLY A 333 -9.98 -9.38 42.16
C GLY A 333 -8.49 -9.01 42.15
N CYS A 334 -7.64 -9.84 41.55
CA CYS A 334 -6.18 -9.69 41.57
C CYS A 334 -5.75 -8.82 40.38
N ALA A 335 -5.63 -7.51 40.62
CA ALA A 335 -5.38 -6.51 39.58
C ALA A 335 -3.88 -6.27 39.28
N PHE A 336 -2.97 -6.79 40.11
CA PHE A 336 -1.53 -6.55 39.98
C PHE A 336 -0.80 -7.85 39.60
N GLY A 337 -0.06 -7.80 38.48
CA GLY A 337 0.89 -8.85 38.09
C GLY A 337 0.24 -10.14 37.60
N ARG A 338 -0.49 -10.09 36.47
CA ARG A 338 -0.82 -11.30 35.72
C ARG A 338 0.50 -11.98 35.31
N PRO A 339 0.80 -13.22 35.73
CA PRO A 339 1.96 -13.93 35.19
C PRO A 339 1.68 -14.20 33.71
N GLY A 340 2.25 -13.37 32.84
CA GLY A 340 2.19 -13.57 31.41
C GLY A 340 3.08 -14.76 31.04
N PHE A 341 2.50 -15.76 30.38
CA PHE A 341 3.29 -16.85 29.83
C PHE A 341 3.77 -16.44 28.44
N CYS A 342 5.06 -16.67 28.18
CA CYS A 342 5.64 -16.43 26.87
C CYS A 342 5.59 -17.73 26.06
N PHE A 343 4.78 -17.72 25.01
CA PHE A 343 4.69 -18.80 24.04
C PHE A 343 5.68 -18.53 22.91
N SER A 344 6.56 -19.48 22.62
CA SER A 344 7.38 -19.45 21.40
C SER A 344 6.52 -19.76 20.16
N LEU A 345 7.04 -19.48 18.97
CA LEU A 345 6.39 -19.92 17.72
C LEU A 345 6.18 -21.44 17.64
N LEU A 346 7.07 -22.22 18.26
CA LEU A 346 6.90 -23.68 18.32
C LEU A 346 5.75 -24.06 19.27
N ASP A 347 5.62 -23.38 20.40
CA ASP A 347 4.51 -23.59 21.32
C ASP A 347 3.17 -23.33 20.64
N LEU A 348 3.06 -22.19 19.94
CA LEU A 348 1.86 -21.81 19.20
C LEU A 348 1.54 -22.81 18.09
N ALA A 349 2.53 -23.23 17.29
CA ALA A 349 2.33 -24.20 16.22
C ALA A 349 1.79 -25.55 16.74
N ILE A 350 2.29 -26.01 17.89
CA ILE A 350 1.82 -27.23 18.54
C ILE A 350 0.45 -27.02 19.16
N LEU A 351 0.21 -25.88 19.83
CA LEU A 351 -1.07 -25.55 20.46
C LEU A 351 -2.21 -25.54 19.44
N PHE A 352 -1.96 -25.00 18.24
CA PHE A 352 -2.91 -24.97 17.12
C PHE A 352 -2.89 -26.24 16.25
N GLY A 353 -2.12 -27.27 16.60
CA GLY A 353 -2.08 -28.52 15.82
C GLY A 353 -1.52 -28.38 14.40
N GLN A 354 -0.78 -27.30 14.12
CA GLN A 354 -0.26 -26.97 12.80
C GLN A 354 1.06 -27.70 12.53
N SER A 355 0.96 -28.91 11.96
CA SER A 355 2.13 -29.76 11.69
C SER A 355 3.14 -29.10 10.74
N ASP A 356 2.68 -28.37 9.72
CA ASP A 356 3.58 -27.68 8.78
C ASP A 356 4.37 -26.53 9.43
N CYS A 357 3.70 -25.71 10.25
CA CYS A 357 4.36 -24.66 11.03
C CYS A 357 5.33 -25.27 12.05
N SER A 358 4.93 -26.36 12.71
CA SER A 358 5.76 -27.08 13.69
C SER A 358 7.02 -27.66 13.05
N ARG A 359 6.89 -28.25 11.87
CA ARG A 359 8.02 -28.70 11.03
C ARG A 359 8.97 -27.54 10.73
N LEU A 360 8.42 -26.40 10.31
CA LEU A 360 9.22 -25.21 9.96
C LEU A 360 9.96 -24.66 11.20
N CYS A 361 9.27 -24.53 12.34
CA CYS A 361 9.85 -24.12 13.62
C CYS A 361 10.94 -25.08 14.09
N GLY A 362 10.71 -26.39 13.99
CA GLY A 362 11.71 -27.41 14.32
C GLY A 362 12.96 -27.31 13.43
N ALA A 363 12.80 -27.03 12.13
CA ALA A 363 13.92 -26.79 11.23
C ALA A 363 14.75 -25.54 11.56
N MET A 364 14.14 -24.57 12.24
CA MET A 364 14.76 -23.31 12.64
C MET A 364 15.42 -23.38 14.03
N ASP A 365 15.36 -24.52 14.71
CA ASP A 365 15.87 -24.72 16.08
C ASP A 365 15.25 -23.74 17.09
N ILE A 366 13.95 -23.44 16.92
CA ILE A 366 13.19 -22.64 17.89
C ILE A 366 13.06 -23.47 19.17
N ALA A 367 13.46 -22.88 20.30
CA ALA A 367 13.45 -23.56 21.57
C ALA A 367 12.03 -23.89 22.01
N ALA A 368 11.79 -25.17 22.34
CA ALA A 368 10.62 -25.57 23.09
C ALA A 368 10.67 -24.96 24.50
N THR A 369 9.58 -24.36 24.93
CA THR A 369 9.43 -23.90 26.31
C THR A 369 8.85 -25.02 27.18
N LYS A 370 8.73 -24.78 28.50
CA LYS A 370 8.02 -25.71 29.39
C LYS A 370 6.56 -25.93 28.97
N LEU A 371 5.98 -24.98 28.23
CA LEU A 371 4.60 -25.04 27.74
C LEU A 371 4.46 -26.00 26.57
N THR A 372 5.48 -26.18 25.74
CA THR A 372 5.48 -27.13 24.62
C THR A 372 5.11 -28.54 25.09
N MET A 373 5.65 -28.93 26.25
CA MET A 373 5.39 -30.24 26.85
C MET A 373 3.93 -30.38 27.27
N ARG A 374 3.40 -29.40 28.01
CA ARG A 374 2.00 -29.41 28.47
C ARG A 374 1.04 -29.38 27.28
N ALA A 375 1.38 -28.62 26.22
CA ALA A 375 0.61 -28.54 24.99
C ALA A 375 0.53 -29.87 24.23
N SER A 376 1.58 -30.70 24.30
CA SER A 376 1.70 -31.94 23.51
C SER A 376 1.34 -33.22 24.25
N LEU A 377 1.45 -33.26 25.59
CA LEU A 377 1.30 -34.51 26.35
C LEU A 377 -0.04 -34.63 27.08
N GLU A 378 -0.63 -33.51 27.48
CA GLU A 378 -1.84 -33.50 28.31
C GLU A 378 -2.98 -32.82 27.53
N ALA A 379 -4.22 -33.28 27.72
CA ALA A 379 -5.38 -32.48 27.32
C ALA A 379 -5.26 -31.16 28.08
N MET A 380 -4.91 -30.05 27.41
CA MET A 380 -4.68 -28.79 28.12
C MET A 380 -5.99 -28.43 28.78
N PRO A 381 -6.06 -28.42 30.12
CA PRO A 381 -7.25 -27.95 30.78
C PRO A 381 -7.35 -26.45 30.49
N VAL A 382 -8.58 -25.97 30.26
CA VAL A 382 -8.87 -24.52 30.19
C VAL A 382 -8.43 -23.81 31.49
N VAL A 383 -8.29 -24.59 32.56
CA VAL A 383 -7.91 -24.19 33.92
C VAL A 383 -6.59 -24.85 34.34
N TRP A 384 -5.58 -24.05 34.65
CA TRP A 384 -4.23 -24.50 35.01
C TRP A 384 -4.07 -24.47 36.53
N GLU A 385 -4.00 -25.66 37.16
CA GLU A 385 -3.97 -25.79 38.63
C GLU A 385 -2.54 -25.90 39.23
N ASP A 386 -1.52 -26.14 38.41
CA ASP A 386 -0.13 -26.42 38.80
C ASP A 386 0.85 -25.29 38.42
N LEU A 387 0.42 -24.04 38.56
CA LEU A 387 1.27 -22.88 38.40
C LEU A 387 1.50 -22.23 39.77
N ASP A 388 2.60 -21.49 39.89
CA ASP A 388 2.91 -20.73 41.12
C ASP A 388 1.63 -20.00 41.56
N PRO A 389 1.17 -20.19 42.82
CA PRO A 389 -0.08 -19.62 43.27
C PRO A 389 0.00 -18.10 43.14
N CYS A 390 -1.09 -17.48 42.70
CA CYS A 390 -1.19 -16.03 42.54
C CYS A 390 -0.61 -15.33 43.77
N GLU A 391 0.43 -14.51 43.59
CA GLU A 391 1.16 -13.91 44.72
C GLU A 391 0.22 -13.08 45.62
N ASP A 392 -0.84 -12.52 45.05
CA ASP A 392 -1.82 -11.70 45.76
C ASP A 392 -2.83 -12.53 46.57
N CYS A 393 -3.39 -13.60 45.99
CA CYS A 393 -4.53 -14.31 46.60
C CYS A 393 -4.27 -15.79 46.95
N GLY A 394 -3.13 -16.34 46.56
CA GLY A 394 -2.77 -17.74 46.78
C GLY A 394 -3.54 -18.75 45.92
N CYS A 395 -4.38 -18.30 44.98
CA CYS A 395 -5.10 -19.17 44.08
C CYS A 395 -4.12 -19.82 43.09
N SER A 396 -4.13 -21.15 43.00
CA SER A 396 -3.32 -21.91 42.05
C SER A 396 -4.04 -22.15 40.72
N SER A 397 -5.30 -21.71 40.62
CA SER A 397 -6.14 -21.88 39.45
C SER A 397 -6.10 -20.64 38.55
N TRP A 398 -5.60 -20.85 37.35
CA TRP A 398 -5.50 -19.83 36.32
C TRP A 398 -6.32 -20.25 35.13
N TYR A 399 -7.15 -19.37 34.60
CA TYR A 399 -7.80 -19.59 33.32
C TYR A 399 -7.13 -18.69 32.28
N LEU A 400 -7.04 -19.19 31.04
CA LEU A 400 -6.95 -18.25 29.92
C LEU A 400 -8.23 -17.44 30.00
N GLU A 401 -8.12 -16.19 30.45
CA GLU A 401 -9.18 -15.25 30.14
C GLU A 401 -9.33 -15.29 28.62
N GLU A 402 -10.56 -15.26 28.09
CA GLU A 402 -10.79 -14.73 26.75
C GLU A 402 -10.21 -13.33 26.81
N CYS A 403 -8.90 -13.23 26.53
CA CYS A 403 -8.16 -12.03 26.82
C CYS A 403 -8.89 -10.95 26.03
N LEU A 404 -9.30 -9.89 26.73
CA LEU A 404 -10.03 -8.75 26.18
C LEU A 404 -9.15 -7.93 25.20
N TRP A 405 -8.33 -8.59 24.39
CA TRP A 405 -8.08 -8.12 23.05
C TRP A 405 -9.44 -8.23 22.37
N GLU A 406 -10.21 -7.15 22.35
CA GLU A 406 -11.60 -7.14 21.84
C GLU A 406 -11.74 -7.69 20.40
N ASN A 407 -10.61 -7.95 19.71
CA ASN A 407 -10.50 -8.49 18.36
C ASN A 407 -9.85 -9.89 18.26
N PHE A 408 -9.29 -10.47 19.35
CA PHE A 408 -8.76 -11.84 19.36
C PHE A 408 -9.29 -12.58 20.58
N SER A 409 -10.51 -13.12 20.46
CA SER A 409 -10.90 -14.16 21.41
C SER A 409 -10.03 -15.38 21.10
N PHE A 410 -9.02 -15.62 21.94
CA PHE A 410 -8.34 -16.90 22.00
C PHE A 410 -9.35 -17.90 22.58
N SER A 411 -10.30 -18.30 21.75
CA SER A 411 -11.35 -19.21 22.16
C SER A 411 -10.71 -20.56 22.48
N ALA A 412 -11.24 -21.26 23.47
CA ALA A 412 -10.86 -22.64 23.72
C ALA A 412 -11.03 -23.50 22.45
N ASP A 413 -11.94 -23.10 21.56
CA ASP A 413 -12.19 -23.73 20.26
C ASP A 413 -11.04 -23.55 19.26
N SER A 414 -10.16 -22.57 19.45
CA SER A 414 -8.95 -22.38 18.63
C SER A 414 -7.83 -23.35 19.00
N ILE A 415 -7.88 -23.98 20.19
CA ILE A 415 -6.88 -24.97 20.62
C ILE A 415 -7.19 -26.30 19.92
N ALA A 416 -6.21 -26.83 19.21
CA ALA A 416 -6.37 -28.10 18.49
C ALA A 416 -6.55 -29.28 19.44
N SER A 417 -7.17 -30.34 18.93
CA SER A 417 -7.36 -31.57 19.71
C SER A 417 -6.02 -32.19 20.12
N LEU A 418 -5.99 -32.91 21.25
CA LEU A 418 -4.75 -33.56 21.72
C LEU A 418 -4.04 -34.40 20.63
N PRO A 419 -4.73 -35.21 19.79
CA PRO A 419 -4.08 -35.92 18.69
C PRO A 419 -3.40 -35.02 17.66
N GLU A 420 -4.01 -33.88 17.30
CA GLU A 420 -3.43 -32.92 16.35
C GLU A 420 -2.20 -32.24 16.93
N ARG A 421 -2.24 -31.87 18.22
CA ARG A 421 -1.10 -31.29 18.93
C ARG A 421 0.06 -32.28 19.06
N GLN A 422 -0.24 -33.55 19.34
CA GLN A 422 0.74 -34.63 19.36
C GLN A 422 1.39 -34.85 17.98
N ALA A 423 0.58 -34.83 16.91
CA ALA A 423 1.08 -34.94 15.55
C ALA A 423 2.02 -33.78 15.18
N ALA A 424 1.63 -32.55 15.53
CA ALA A 424 2.42 -31.35 15.32
C ALA A 424 3.76 -31.40 16.09
N ALA A 425 3.73 -31.82 17.36
CA ALA A 425 4.93 -31.98 18.20
C ALA A 425 5.87 -33.06 17.66
N ALA A 426 5.33 -34.19 17.21
CA ALA A 426 6.12 -35.24 16.58
C ALA A 426 6.81 -34.73 15.31
N GLU A 427 6.15 -33.91 14.50
CA GLU A 427 6.73 -33.36 13.28
C GLU A 427 7.85 -32.34 13.56
N ALA A 428 7.66 -31.46 14.56
CA ALA A 428 8.72 -30.59 15.04
C ALA A 428 9.95 -31.40 15.49
N LEU A 429 9.74 -32.45 16.29
CA LEU A 429 10.81 -33.31 16.80
C LEU A 429 11.57 -34.01 15.67
N ARG A 430 10.85 -34.59 14.69
CA ARG A 430 11.46 -35.23 13.51
C ARG A 430 12.37 -34.27 12.74
N THR A 431 12.04 -32.99 12.72
CA THR A 431 12.78 -31.98 11.96
C THR A 431 13.93 -31.34 12.75
N ALA A 432 13.71 -31.10 14.04
CA ALA A 432 14.70 -30.50 14.93
C ALA A 432 15.88 -31.45 15.20
N LEU A 433 15.61 -32.77 15.35
CA LEU A 433 16.65 -33.76 15.65
C LEU A 433 17.80 -33.77 14.63
N PRO A 434 17.57 -33.89 13.31
CA PRO A 434 18.63 -33.79 12.31
C PRO A 434 19.40 -32.46 12.35
N VAL A 435 18.71 -31.34 12.54
CA VAL A 435 19.33 -30.00 12.58
C VAL A 435 20.25 -29.87 13.79
N SER A 436 19.77 -30.25 14.97
CA SER A 436 20.55 -30.26 16.21
C SER A 436 21.75 -31.20 16.12
N LEU A 437 21.57 -32.39 15.55
CA LEU A 437 22.65 -33.35 15.30
C LEU A 437 23.72 -32.78 14.37
N ARG A 438 23.33 -32.11 13.27
CA ARG A 438 24.28 -31.45 12.33
C ARG A 438 25.04 -30.32 13.00
N ARG A 439 24.38 -29.50 13.81
CA ARG A 439 25.01 -28.41 14.56
C ARG A 439 26.01 -28.94 15.59
N THR A 440 25.61 -29.95 16.35
CA THR A 440 26.48 -30.64 17.34
C THR A 440 27.65 -31.33 16.66
N ALA A 441 27.44 -31.98 15.52
CA ALA A 441 28.52 -32.59 14.73
C ALA A 441 29.50 -31.54 14.21
N SER A 442 29.00 -30.36 13.84
CA SER A 442 29.82 -29.24 13.36
C SER A 442 30.64 -28.62 14.49
N SER A 443 30.11 -28.54 15.72
CA SER A 443 30.82 -28.00 16.88
C SER A 443 31.75 -29.00 17.57
N ALA A 444 31.37 -30.27 17.65
CA ALA A 444 32.15 -31.33 18.31
C ALA A 444 33.12 -32.07 17.37
N GLY A 445 33.09 -31.75 16.07
CA GLY A 445 33.90 -32.38 15.03
C GLY A 445 33.23 -33.60 14.39
N PHE A 446 33.28 -33.66 13.05
CA PHE A 446 32.64 -34.69 12.23
C PHE A 446 33.02 -36.14 12.59
N GLY A 447 34.21 -36.34 13.17
CA GLY A 447 34.69 -37.65 13.62
C GLY A 447 33.89 -38.25 14.78
N LEU A 448 33.43 -37.42 15.74
CA LEU A 448 32.61 -37.89 16.85
C LEU A 448 31.23 -38.33 16.36
N PHE A 449 30.63 -37.54 15.46
CA PHE A 449 29.34 -37.86 14.84
C PHE A 449 29.39 -39.14 14.00
N GLN A 450 30.43 -39.32 13.17
CA GLN A 450 30.62 -40.56 12.41
C GLN A 450 30.83 -41.78 13.31
N ALA A 451 31.57 -41.62 14.41
CA ALA A 451 31.77 -42.69 15.39
C ALA A 451 30.45 -43.12 16.03
N MET A 452 29.59 -42.16 16.38
CA MET A 452 28.27 -42.42 16.95
C MET A 452 27.31 -43.05 15.93
N ARG A 453 27.31 -42.56 14.68
CA ARG A 453 26.50 -43.12 13.58
C ARG A 453 26.92 -44.55 13.22
N LYS A 454 28.23 -44.83 13.14
CA LYS A 454 28.76 -46.19 12.93
C LYS A 454 28.47 -47.12 14.10
N TRP A 455 28.45 -46.60 15.32
CA TRP A 455 28.13 -47.37 16.51
C TRP A 455 26.63 -47.71 16.62
N ALA A 456 25.75 -46.81 16.15
CA ALA A 456 24.30 -47.02 16.11
C ALA A 456 23.84 -47.97 14.98
N GLN A 457 24.63 -48.14 13.91
CA GLN A 457 24.34 -49.11 12.85
C GLN A 457 24.49 -50.56 13.38
N GLY A 458 23.37 -51.16 13.78
CA GLY A 458 23.27 -52.59 14.10
C GLY A 458 23.18 -52.94 15.59
N LYS A 459 23.01 -51.97 16.49
CA LYS A 459 22.75 -52.21 17.91
C LYS A 459 21.45 -51.50 18.33
N HIS A 460 20.61 -52.18 19.11
CA HIS A 460 19.57 -51.51 19.88
C HIS A 460 20.27 -50.47 20.75
N VAL A 461 20.05 -49.19 20.46
CA VAL A 461 20.63 -48.11 21.25
C VAL A 461 19.88 -48.11 22.57
N PRO A 462 20.56 -48.33 23.72
CA PRO A 462 19.93 -48.17 25.01
C PRO A 462 19.38 -46.75 25.07
N VAL A 463 18.10 -46.64 25.41
CA VAL A 463 17.38 -45.39 25.55
C VAL A 463 18.19 -44.38 26.40
N THR A 464 18.81 -44.85 27.47
CA THR A 464 19.74 -44.07 28.32
C THR A 464 20.96 -43.50 27.61
N LEU A 465 21.47 -44.14 26.54
CA LEU A 465 22.58 -43.61 25.76
C LEU A 465 22.09 -42.66 24.66
N VAL A 466 20.90 -42.87 24.10
CA VAL A 466 20.21 -41.85 23.29
C VAL A 466 20.04 -40.60 24.15
N ASN A 467 19.60 -40.76 25.40
CA ASN A 467 19.45 -39.64 26.32
C ASN A 467 20.75 -39.04 26.79
N LEU A 468 21.82 -39.82 26.98
CA LEU A 468 23.13 -39.23 27.27
C LEU A 468 23.64 -38.41 26.09
N VAL A 469 23.43 -38.88 24.87
CA VAL A 469 23.80 -38.22 23.61
C VAL A 469 22.94 -37.01 23.33
N LEU A 470 21.64 -37.09 23.56
CA LEU A 470 20.71 -35.98 23.44
C LEU A 470 20.93 -34.97 24.58
N THR A 471 21.27 -35.39 25.80
CA THR A 471 21.64 -34.51 26.93
C THR A 471 23.01 -33.86 26.70
N PHE A 472 23.93 -34.52 26.01
CA PHE A 472 25.25 -33.98 25.66
C PHE A 472 25.19 -33.06 24.42
N ALA A 473 24.41 -33.41 23.40
CA ALA A 473 24.10 -32.55 22.26
C ALA A 473 23.24 -31.35 22.68
N ALA A 474 22.36 -31.56 23.65
CA ALA A 474 21.53 -30.55 24.27
C ALA A 474 22.14 -30.08 25.60
N GLY A 475 23.17 -29.22 25.47
CA GLY A 475 23.46 -28.20 26.50
C GLY A 475 22.26 -27.28 26.85
N ARG A 476 21.02 -27.62 26.44
CA ARG A 476 19.73 -27.23 27.03
C ARG A 476 18.74 -28.42 27.01
N PRO A 477 18.36 -29.04 28.15
CA PRO A 477 17.99 -30.45 28.23
C PRO A 477 16.49 -30.82 28.10
N ALA A 478 15.61 -29.93 27.65
CA ALA A 478 14.17 -30.11 27.92
C ALA A 478 13.45 -31.18 27.09
N LEU A 479 13.74 -31.36 25.80
CA LEU A 479 12.89 -32.19 24.93
C LEU A 479 13.19 -33.69 24.98
N ALA A 480 14.47 -34.07 25.10
CA ALA A 480 14.89 -35.46 24.98
C ALA A 480 14.67 -36.30 26.24
N GLN A 481 14.91 -35.72 27.42
CA GLN A 481 14.65 -36.41 28.69
C GLN A 481 13.16 -36.66 28.94
N VAL A 482 12.30 -35.85 28.31
CA VAL A 482 10.86 -35.86 28.55
C VAL A 482 10.12 -36.94 27.76
N TRP A 483 10.67 -37.37 26.63
CA TRP A 483 10.05 -38.39 25.77
C TRP A 483 10.56 -39.80 26.10
N GLU A 484 11.49 -39.90 27.04
CA GLU A 484 12.08 -41.13 27.56
C GLU A 484 11.12 -41.85 28.53
N GLY A 485 10.02 -42.40 27.99
CA GLY A 485 9.02 -43.13 28.78
C GLY A 485 7.66 -43.32 28.09
N HIS A 486 7.39 -42.55 27.04
CA HIS A 486 6.09 -42.52 26.34
C HIS A 486 6.13 -43.09 24.92
N GLY A 487 7.18 -43.84 24.57
CA GLY A 487 7.41 -44.35 23.21
C GLY A 487 6.31 -45.23 22.61
N GLU A 488 5.42 -45.80 23.44
CA GLU A 488 4.28 -46.61 23.00
C GLU A 488 3.02 -45.78 22.65
N GLN A 489 2.94 -44.51 23.06
CA GLN A 489 1.76 -43.65 22.86
C GLN A 489 1.88 -42.71 21.65
N LEU A 490 3.06 -42.61 21.05
CA LEU A 490 3.30 -41.77 19.88
C LEU A 490 3.01 -42.56 18.60
N PRO A 491 2.43 -41.92 17.55
CA PRO A 491 2.34 -42.55 16.24
C PRO A 491 3.75 -42.99 15.82
N PRO A 492 3.91 -44.21 15.26
CA PRO A 492 5.21 -44.81 15.03
C PRO A 492 6.12 -43.82 14.31
N LEU A 493 7.17 -43.39 15.01
CA LEU A 493 8.30 -42.70 14.41
C LEU A 493 8.91 -43.74 13.47
N GLY A 494 8.49 -43.76 12.20
CA GLY A 494 9.08 -44.61 11.16
C GLY A 494 10.61 -44.44 11.15
N HIS A 495 11.33 -45.30 10.42
CA HIS A 495 12.80 -45.37 10.37
C HIS A 495 13.50 -44.02 10.10
N TRP A 496 13.56 -43.15 11.09
CA TRP A 496 13.98 -41.74 11.00
C TRP A 496 15.49 -41.59 10.82
N TRP A 497 16.23 -42.68 11.00
CA TRP A 497 17.66 -42.78 10.71
C TRP A 497 17.97 -43.16 9.25
N GLU A 498 16.96 -43.56 8.46
CA GLU A 498 17.11 -43.77 7.02
C GLU A 498 16.86 -42.45 6.28
N GLU A 499 17.82 -41.52 6.34
CA GLU A 499 17.83 -40.35 5.46
C GLU A 499 17.87 -40.82 3.99
N THR A 500 16.78 -40.59 3.25
CA THR A 500 16.87 -40.34 1.82
C THR A 500 17.61 -39.02 1.65
N VAL A 501 18.88 -39.10 1.26
CA VAL A 501 19.63 -37.93 0.78
C VAL A 501 18.79 -37.31 -0.34
N PRO A 502 18.33 -36.05 -0.23
CA PRO A 502 17.67 -35.39 -1.34
C PRO A 502 18.68 -35.34 -2.49
N ARG A 503 18.46 -36.12 -3.55
CA ARG A 503 19.11 -35.85 -4.83
C ARG A 503 18.50 -34.55 -5.32
N GLU A 504 19.23 -33.46 -5.21
CA GLU A 504 18.96 -32.24 -5.97
C GLU A 504 18.78 -32.66 -7.44
N SER A 505 17.54 -32.63 -7.90
CA SER A 505 17.18 -32.91 -9.27
C SER A 505 17.78 -31.81 -10.14
N GLN A 506 18.77 -32.19 -10.94
CA GLN A 506 19.15 -31.42 -12.10
C GLN A 506 17.93 -31.25 -13.02
N ASP A 507 17.71 -29.99 -13.34
CA ASP A 507 16.74 -29.41 -14.25
C ASP A 507 16.75 -30.08 -15.65
N PRO A 508 15.62 -30.61 -16.16
CA PRO A 508 15.43 -30.84 -17.58
C PRO A 508 14.32 -29.92 -18.10
N LYS A 509 14.74 -28.85 -18.78
CA LYS A 509 13.90 -28.08 -19.71
C LYS A 509 13.30 -28.96 -20.81
N SER A 510 12.11 -28.55 -21.27
CA SER A 510 11.50 -28.76 -22.59
C SER A 510 10.56 -29.96 -22.80
N LEU A 511 9.25 -29.71 -22.87
CA LEU A 511 8.45 -29.86 -24.11
C LEU A 511 7.00 -29.35 -23.98
N GLN A 512 6.48 -28.86 -25.11
CA GLN A 512 5.23 -28.12 -25.34
C GLN A 512 3.97 -28.99 -25.53
N SER A 513 2.82 -28.31 -25.36
CA SER A 513 1.53 -28.33 -26.09
C SER A 513 0.69 -29.62 -26.22
N VAL A 514 -0.64 -29.49 -26.03
CA VAL A 514 -1.70 -29.49 -27.08
C VAL A 514 -3.13 -29.50 -26.46
N LEU A 515 -4.01 -28.76 -27.13
CA LEU A 515 -5.48 -28.58 -27.11
C LEU A 515 -6.42 -29.79 -26.87
N GLU A 516 -7.62 -29.51 -26.31
CA GLU A 516 -8.99 -29.81 -26.85
C GLU A 516 -10.06 -29.47 -25.77
N VAL A 517 -10.91 -28.44 -25.90
CA VAL A 517 -12.22 -28.31 -26.59
C VAL A 517 -13.24 -29.40 -26.25
N THR A 518 -14.32 -29.06 -25.52
CA THR A 518 -15.69 -29.55 -25.82
C THR A 518 -16.79 -28.68 -25.16
N GLU A 519 -17.69 -28.10 -25.97
CA GLU A 519 -19.06 -27.70 -25.57
C GLU A 519 -20.05 -28.83 -25.88
N PRO A 520 -21.28 -28.77 -25.33
CA PRO A 520 -22.44 -28.88 -26.24
C PRO A 520 -23.67 -28.00 -25.92
N HIS A 521 -24.40 -27.73 -27.00
CA HIS A 521 -25.72 -27.10 -27.19
C HIS A 521 -26.95 -27.83 -26.57
N GLY A 522 -28.06 -27.07 -26.47
CA GLY A 522 -29.46 -27.54 -26.61
C GLY A 522 -30.48 -26.50 -26.11
N GLN A 523 -31.08 -25.64 -26.97
CA GLN A 523 -32.37 -25.78 -27.71
C GLN A 523 -33.67 -25.94 -26.88
N ASN A 524 -34.61 -25.00 -27.07
CA ASN A 524 -36.08 -25.14 -27.32
C ASN A 524 -36.83 -23.85 -26.88
N GLU A 525 -37.43 -23.04 -27.76
CA GLU A 525 -38.67 -23.18 -28.57
C GLU A 525 -39.98 -22.70 -27.89
N SER A 526 -40.69 -21.83 -28.64
CA SER A 526 -42.15 -21.60 -28.68
C SER A 526 -42.79 -20.78 -27.55
N GLY A 527 -43.74 -19.84 -27.73
CA GLY A 527 -44.59 -19.38 -28.83
C GLY A 527 -45.44 -18.21 -28.27
N GLY A 528 -45.92 -17.22 -29.04
CA GLY A 528 -47.19 -17.27 -29.76
C GLY A 528 -48.04 -15.99 -29.55
N VAL A 529 -48.22 -15.24 -30.65
CA VAL A 529 -49.39 -14.47 -31.14
C VAL A 529 -50.52 -14.06 -30.18
N THR A 530 -50.88 -12.76 -30.14
CA THR A 530 -52.23 -12.26 -30.53
C THR A 530 -52.34 -10.72 -30.60
N GLU A 531 -53.01 -10.25 -31.65
CA GLU A 531 -53.40 -8.87 -31.97
C GLU A 531 -54.62 -8.36 -31.16
N GLY A 532 -54.81 -7.04 -31.11
CA GLY A 532 -56.15 -6.45 -31.02
C GLY A 532 -56.29 -5.14 -30.20
N PRO A 533 -56.52 -3.97 -30.84
CA PRO A 533 -56.81 -2.67 -30.22
C PRO A 533 -58.35 -2.51 -30.04
N PRO A 534 -58.98 -1.33 -29.78
CA PRO A 534 -58.50 0.06 -29.66
C PRO A 534 -59.17 0.87 -28.51
N ALA A 535 -58.87 2.17 -28.37
CA ALA A 535 -59.85 3.27 -28.48
C ALA A 535 -59.39 4.60 -27.84
N SER A 536 -59.66 5.66 -28.60
CA SER A 536 -59.61 7.09 -28.30
C SER A 536 -60.26 7.53 -26.98
N SER A 537 -59.79 8.63 -26.41
CA SER A 537 -60.68 9.73 -26.00
C SER A 537 -59.91 11.02 -25.71
N SER A 538 -60.24 12.04 -26.48
CA SER A 538 -60.06 13.46 -26.20
C SER A 538 -60.66 13.86 -24.85
N ASN A 539 -60.16 14.95 -24.25
CA ASN A 539 -60.98 16.10 -23.85
C ASN A 539 -60.12 17.31 -23.50
N GLU A 540 -60.40 18.39 -24.22
CA GLU A 540 -60.10 19.78 -23.90
C GLU A 540 -61.07 20.33 -22.82
N ALA A 541 -60.72 21.54 -22.37
CA ALA A 541 -61.54 22.54 -21.67
C ALA A 541 -61.60 22.44 -20.14
N HIS A 542 -61.03 23.43 -19.44
CA HIS A 542 -61.77 24.66 -19.15
C HIS A 542 -60.88 25.72 -18.46
N ALA A 543 -61.16 26.97 -18.84
CA ALA A 543 -60.58 28.21 -18.36
C ALA A 543 -61.10 28.60 -16.96
N HIS A 544 -60.35 29.46 -16.27
CA HIS A 544 -60.80 30.62 -15.47
C HIS A 544 -59.52 31.39 -15.04
N ALA A 545 -59.35 32.65 -15.47
CA ALA A 545 -59.72 33.88 -14.75
C ALA A 545 -58.88 34.07 -13.46
N ASP A 546 -58.41 35.24 -13.04
CA ASP A 546 -58.36 36.63 -13.47
C ASP A 546 -57.59 37.30 -12.30
N GLY A 547 -56.76 38.32 -12.53
CA GLY A 547 -55.95 38.87 -11.42
C GLY A 547 -54.78 39.75 -11.83
N THR A 548 -55.11 40.79 -12.56
CA THR A 548 -54.28 41.96 -12.88
C THR A 548 -53.68 42.62 -11.63
N SER A 549 -52.35 42.77 -11.62
CA SER A 549 -51.66 43.81 -10.84
C SER A 549 -50.47 44.31 -11.64
N GLU A 550 -50.73 45.28 -12.51
CA GLU A 550 -49.73 46.03 -13.27
C GLU A 550 -48.90 46.89 -12.30
N LYS A 551 -47.69 46.42 -11.98
CA LYS A 551 -46.60 47.30 -11.55
C LYS A 551 -45.72 47.53 -12.76
N ALA A 552 -45.69 48.78 -13.21
CA ALA A 552 -44.80 49.25 -14.26
C ALA A 552 -43.34 49.01 -13.87
N SER A 553 -42.76 47.93 -14.36
CA SER A 553 -41.33 47.67 -14.43
C SER A 553 -40.75 48.54 -15.55
N GLY A 554 -39.76 49.38 -15.20
CA GLY A 554 -39.00 50.13 -16.18
C GLY A 554 -38.18 49.19 -17.09
N PRO A 555 -37.83 49.62 -18.32
CA PRO A 555 -37.19 48.79 -19.34
C PRO A 555 -35.80 48.22 -18.98
N ASP A 556 -35.23 48.59 -17.83
CA ASP A 556 -33.93 48.08 -17.35
C ASP A 556 -34.04 46.83 -16.44
N GLN A 557 -35.23 46.49 -15.94
CA GLN A 557 -35.40 45.31 -15.06
C GLN A 557 -35.42 43.99 -15.83
N ASP A 558 -35.99 43.99 -17.04
CA ASP A 558 -36.09 42.79 -17.87
C ASP A 558 -34.72 42.38 -18.42
N THR A 559 -33.88 43.33 -18.82
CA THR A 559 -32.50 43.05 -19.27
C THR A 559 -31.63 42.49 -18.15
N THR A 560 -31.82 42.96 -16.93
CA THR A 560 -31.08 42.46 -15.75
C THR A 560 -31.55 41.05 -15.38
N ASN A 561 -32.85 40.75 -15.47
CA ASN A 561 -33.38 39.41 -15.25
C ASN A 561 -32.96 38.43 -16.35
N ASP A 562 -32.92 38.86 -17.61
CA ASP A 562 -32.45 38.05 -18.73
C ASP A 562 -30.96 37.76 -18.61
N LEU A 563 -30.14 38.74 -18.19
CA LEU A 563 -28.72 38.55 -17.92
C LEU A 563 -28.47 37.60 -16.73
N LEU A 564 -29.20 37.76 -15.62
CA LEU A 564 -29.09 36.86 -14.46
C LEU A 564 -29.58 35.45 -14.79
N THR A 565 -30.58 35.32 -15.66
CA THR A 565 -31.06 34.03 -16.16
C THR A 565 -30.03 33.41 -17.10
N ALA A 566 -29.43 34.19 -18.00
CA ALA A 566 -28.36 33.74 -18.89
C ALA A 566 -27.09 33.34 -18.11
N LEU A 567 -26.71 34.08 -17.06
CA LEU A 567 -25.58 33.73 -16.19
C LEU A 567 -25.86 32.48 -15.35
N ARG A 568 -27.09 32.31 -14.84
CA ARG A 568 -27.49 31.07 -14.16
C ARG A 568 -27.48 29.87 -15.10
N ASN A 569 -27.94 30.06 -16.34
CA ASN A 569 -27.95 29.01 -17.37
C ASN A 569 -26.54 28.70 -17.89
N SER A 570 -25.67 29.71 -18.02
CA SER A 570 -24.26 29.55 -18.42
C SER A 570 -23.44 28.80 -17.37
N LYS A 571 -23.76 28.98 -16.08
CA LYS A 571 -23.14 28.23 -14.96
C LYS A 571 -23.72 26.83 -14.74
N SER A 572 -24.90 26.51 -15.30
CA SER A 572 -25.50 25.19 -15.11
C SER A 572 -25.02 24.13 -16.10
N ASP A 573 -24.41 24.56 -17.21
CA ASP A 573 -23.91 23.66 -18.24
C ASP A 573 -22.43 23.37 -18.00
N ASN A 574 -22.16 22.37 -17.16
CA ASN A 574 -20.80 21.85 -17.01
C ASN A 574 -20.27 21.44 -18.40
N PRO A 575 -19.00 21.65 -18.74
CA PRO A 575 -18.44 21.12 -19.98
C PRO A 575 -18.49 19.58 -19.97
N PRO A 576 -18.59 18.92 -21.14
CA PRO A 576 -18.42 17.48 -21.21
C PRO A 576 -16.98 17.07 -20.87
N LEU A 577 -16.80 15.86 -20.35
CA LEU A 577 -15.50 15.29 -19.97
C LEU A 577 -14.58 15.02 -21.18
N SER A 578 -15.19 14.86 -22.36
CA SER A 578 -14.50 14.63 -23.63
C SER A 578 -15.19 15.38 -24.77
N GLY A 579 -14.49 15.52 -25.89
CA GLY A 579 -15.05 16.11 -27.12
C GLY A 579 -16.25 15.35 -27.69
N ASP A 580 -16.41 14.07 -27.33
CA ASP A 580 -17.54 13.22 -27.73
C ASP A 580 -18.82 13.52 -26.92
N GLY A 581 -18.76 14.43 -25.95
CA GLY A 581 -19.91 14.82 -25.14
C GLY A 581 -20.19 13.88 -23.97
N VAL A 582 -19.18 13.17 -23.46
CA VAL A 582 -19.34 12.29 -22.27
C VAL A 582 -19.60 13.12 -21.03
N VAL A 583 -20.58 12.75 -20.22
CA VAL A 583 -20.97 13.46 -18.99
C VAL A 583 -21.28 12.49 -17.85
N ILE A 584 -21.13 12.96 -16.61
CA ILE A 584 -21.57 12.22 -15.43
C ILE A 584 -22.96 12.72 -15.03
N PHE A 585 -23.91 11.80 -14.96
CA PHE A 585 -25.22 12.05 -14.37
C PHE A 585 -25.29 11.44 -12.97
N ARG A 586 -25.93 12.15 -12.03
CA ARG A 586 -26.26 11.67 -10.70
C ARG A 586 -27.75 11.42 -10.57
N ILE A 587 -28.10 10.23 -10.15
CA ILE A 587 -29.48 9.84 -9.82
C ILE A 587 -29.80 10.40 -8.43
N THR A 588 -30.62 11.43 -8.38
CA THR A 588 -31.09 12.02 -7.12
C THR A 588 -32.38 11.36 -6.66
N ARG A 589 -32.38 10.88 -5.40
CA ARG A 589 -33.44 10.09 -4.73
C ARG A 589 -33.61 8.68 -5.29
N ARG A 590 -33.84 7.72 -4.39
CA ARG A 590 -34.17 6.31 -4.72
C ARG A 590 -33.19 5.65 -5.69
N ALA A 591 -31.93 6.11 -5.70
CA ALA A 591 -30.90 5.56 -6.58
C ALA A 591 -30.70 4.05 -6.39
N HIS A 592 -31.00 3.50 -5.19
CA HIS A 592 -30.88 2.07 -4.88
C HIS A 592 -32.21 1.30 -4.92
N ALA A 593 -33.28 1.89 -5.42
CA ALA A 593 -34.55 1.18 -5.56
C ALA A 593 -34.43 0.07 -6.63
N GLU A 594 -34.97 -1.11 -6.34
CA GLU A 594 -34.90 -2.27 -7.24
C GLU A 594 -35.55 -1.98 -8.58
N GLU A 595 -36.61 -1.17 -8.62
CA GLU A 595 -37.30 -0.78 -9.84
C GLU A 595 -36.43 0.11 -10.75
N VAL A 596 -35.57 0.95 -10.13
CA VAL A 596 -34.60 1.77 -10.88
C VAL A 596 -33.50 0.88 -11.45
N ASN A 597 -33.04 -0.13 -10.70
CA ASN A 597 -32.08 -1.11 -11.20
C ASN A 597 -32.66 -1.94 -12.35
N ALA A 598 -33.92 -2.36 -12.23
CA ALA A 598 -34.60 -3.12 -13.27
C ALA A 598 -34.64 -2.36 -14.59
N VAL A 599 -34.97 -1.05 -14.58
CA VAL A 599 -34.97 -0.22 -15.79
C VAL A 599 -33.56 0.02 -16.32
N LEU A 600 -32.58 0.27 -15.45
CA LEU A 600 -31.20 0.54 -15.87
C LEU A 600 -30.51 -0.68 -16.50
N PHE A 601 -30.81 -1.88 -16.01
CA PHE A 601 -30.14 -3.12 -16.41
C PHE A 601 -30.99 -4.02 -17.31
N ASP A 602 -32.19 -3.60 -17.69
CA ASP A 602 -32.96 -4.27 -18.74
C ASP A 602 -32.35 -3.97 -20.11
N ALA A 603 -31.52 -4.90 -20.59
CA ALA A 603 -30.90 -4.82 -21.91
C ALA A 603 -31.93 -4.76 -23.04
N THR A 604 -33.17 -5.22 -22.84
CA THR A 604 -34.21 -5.19 -23.87
C THR A 604 -35.15 -3.98 -23.77
N GLY A 605 -34.98 -3.16 -22.74
CA GLY A 605 -35.87 -2.04 -22.41
C GLY A 605 -35.60 -0.76 -23.20
N PRO A 606 -36.16 0.38 -22.74
CA PRO A 606 -35.99 1.69 -23.39
C PRO A 606 -34.53 2.14 -23.53
N LEU A 607 -33.64 1.61 -22.69
CA LEU A 607 -32.20 1.91 -22.72
C LEU A 607 -31.38 0.94 -23.59
N TRP A 608 -32.03 0.06 -24.36
CA TRP A 608 -31.37 -0.86 -25.29
C TRP A 608 -30.30 -0.20 -26.18
N PRO A 609 -30.52 1.00 -26.78
CA PRO A 609 -29.49 1.65 -27.60
C PRO A 609 -28.18 1.92 -26.83
N LEU A 610 -28.27 2.19 -25.53
CA LEU A 610 -27.12 2.46 -24.67
C LEU A 610 -26.40 1.17 -24.29
N HIS A 611 -27.16 0.12 -23.93
CA HIS A 611 -26.61 -1.21 -23.67
C HIS A 611 -25.87 -1.76 -24.88
N ARG A 612 -26.50 -1.68 -26.06
CA ARG A 612 -25.93 -2.14 -27.31
C ARG A 612 -24.59 -1.47 -27.62
N ARG A 613 -24.48 -0.15 -27.41
CA ARG A 613 -23.23 0.61 -27.63
C ARG A 613 -22.07 0.08 -26.79
N VAL A 614 -22.32 -0.26 -25.53
CA VAL A 614 -21.29 -0.75 -24.59
C VAL A 614 -20.95 -2.22 -24.86
N LEU A 615 -21.97 -3.04 -25.13
CA LEU A 615 -21.81 -4.47 -25.42
C LEU A 615 -21.12 -4.72 -26.77
N GLU A 616 -21.42 -3.94 -27.81
CA GLU A 616 -20.74 -4.04 -29.13
C GLU A 616 -19.25 -3.69 -29.03
N ALA A 617 -18.85 -2.88 -28.04
CA ALA A 617 -17.46 -2.57 -27.74
C ALA A 617 -16.79 -3.60 -26.79
N GLY A 618 -17.48 -4.69 -26.43
CA GLY A 618 -16.96 -5.72 -25.52
C GLY A 618 -16.84 -5.28 -24.07
N CYS A 619 -17.54 -4.22 -23.67
CA CYS A 619 -17.56 -3.71 -22.30
C CYS A 619 -18.85 -4.15 -21.57
N GLU A 620 -18.81 -4.14 -20.24
CA GLU A 620 -19.98 -4.39 -19.39
C GLU A 620 -20.64 -3.07 -18.97
N VAL A 621 -21.98 -3.05 -18.85
CA VAL A 621 -22.72 -1.85 -18.43
C VAL A 621 -22.57 -1.59 -16.92
N ALA A 622 -22.43 -2.63 -16.10
CA ALA A 622 -22.23 -2.52 -14.66
C ALA A 622 -21.16 -3.49 -14.18
N PRO A 623 -19.89 -3.26 -14.56
CA PRO A 623 -18.81 -4.12 -14.13
C PRO A 623 -18.64 -4.03 -12.61
N GLU A 624 -18.33 -5.16 -11.98
CA GLU A 624 -18.19 -5.27 -10.52
C GLU A 624 -17.11 -4.32 -9.96
N TRP A 625 -16.05 -4.08 -10.74
CA TRP A 625 -14.94 -3.19 -10.39
C TRP A 625 -15.30 -1.69 -10.42
N SER A 626 -16.42 -1.29 -11.04
CA SER A 626 -16.74 0.13 -11.20
C SER A 626 -17.39 0.71 -9.93
N PRO A 627 -16.91 1.86 -9.42
CA PRO A 627 -17.58 2.57 -8.34
C PRO A 627 -18.90 3.22 -8.79
N ILE A 628 -19.10 3.43 -10.10
CA ILE A 628 -20.29 4.02 -10.71
C ILE A 628 -21.42 2.96 -10.82
N LYS A 629 -22.67 3.40 -10.87
CA LYS A 629 -23.83 2.50 -10.97
C LYS A 629 -23.95 1.83 -12.34
N ALA A 630 -23.76 2.59 -13.42
CA ALA A 630 -23.81 2.08 -14.79
C ALA A 630 -22.94 2.94 -15.74
N LEU A 631 -22.32 2.28 -16.72
CA LEU A 631 -21.53 2.84 -17.79
C LEU A 631 -22.30 2.63 -19.11
N PHE A 632 -22.72 3.73 -19.75
CA PHE A 632 -23.39 3.76 -21.05
C PHE A 632 -22.48 4.29 -22.17
N VAL A 633 -21.17 4.34 -21.88
CA VAL A 633 -20.08 4.65 -22.81
C VAL A 633 -19.01 3.57 -22.60
N PRO A 634 -18.43 3.00 -23.67
CA PRO A 634 -17.35 2.03 -23.54
C PRO A 634 -16.14 2.69 -22.87
N LEU A 635 -15.77 2.17 -21.70
CA LEU A 635 -14.71 2.72 -20.87
C LEU A 635 -13.97 1.59 -20.15
N THR A 636 -12.64 1.64 -20.16
CA THR A 636 -11.79 0.66 -19.48
C THR A 636 -11.59 1.00 -18.00
N HIS A 637 -11.17 0.02 -17.19
CA HIS A 637 -10.88 0.23 -15.77
C HIS A 637 -9.86 1.35 -15.51
N PRO A 638 -8.72 1.42 -16.23
CA PRO A 638 -7.74 2.50 -16.04
C PRO A 638 -8.31 3.90 -16.32
N GLN A 639 -9.12 4.06 -17.36
CA GLN A 639 -9.74 5.36 -17.69
C GLN A 639 -10.72 5.82 -16.61
N LEU A 640 -11.44 4.88 -15.98
CA LEU A 640 -12.33 5.22 -14.86
C LEU A 640 -11.53 5.56 -13.59
N GLN A 641 -10.40 4.89 -13.39
CA GLN A 641 -9.51 5.14 -12.27
C GLN A 641 -8.89 6.54 -12.39
N GLU A 642 -8.40 6.93 -13.58
CA GLU A 642 -7.92 8.29 -13.86
C GLU A 642 -8.98 9.36 -13.55
N LEU A 643 -10.25 9.11 -13.95
CA LEU A 643 -11.39 9.97 -13.62
C LEU A 643 -11.64 10.09 -12.11
N SER A 644 -11.41 9.01 -11.36
CA SER A 644 -11.60 8.98 -9.90
C SER A 644 -10.46 9.62 -9.11
N GLN A 645 -9.23 9.55 -9.64
CA GLN A 645 -8.03 10.05 -8.98
C GLN A 645 -7.93 11.57 -9.01
N GLY A 646 -8.47 12.22 -10.04
CA GLY A 646 -8.36 13.65 -10.23
C GLY A 646 -9.11 14.54 -9.21
N SER A 647 -9.67 14.01 -8.12
CA SER A 647 -10.49 14.67 -7.07
C SER A 647 -11.69 15.54 -7.53
N ILE A 648 -11.83 15.80 -8.83
CA ILE A 648 -12.85 16.71 -9.40
C ILE A 648 -14.27 16.15 -9.26
N TYR A 649 -14.45 14.82 -9.28
CA TYR A 649 -15.77 14.18 -9.20
C TYR A 649 -15.81 13.09 -8.12
N GLU A 650 -16.84 13.14 -7.27
CA GLU A 650 -17.15 12.03 -6.37
C GLU A 650 -17.93 10.94 -7.09
N LEU A 651 -17.21 9.97 -7.64
CA LEU A 651 -17.80 8.79 -8.26
C LEU A 651 -18.39 7.84 -7.20
N GLY A 652 -19.53 7.23 -7.49
CA GLY A 652 -20.25 6.40 -6.52
C GLY A 652 -21.48 5.72 -7.14
N LYS A 653 -22.13 4.84 -6.36
CA LYS A 653 -23.23 3.96 -6.81
C LYS A 653 -24.56 4.69 -7.14
N ALA A 654 -24.54 6.02 -7.15
CA ALA A 654 -25.64 6.87 -7.61
C ALA A 654 -25.34 7.57 -8.95
N ASN A 655 -24.12 7.43 -9.47
CA ASN A 655 -23.69 8.08 -10.71
C ASN A 655 -23.88 7.15 -11.91
N LEU A 656 -24.05 7.75 -13.09
CA LEU A 656 -24.15 7.13 -14.41
C LEU A 656 -23.19 7.87 -15.34
N LEU A 657 -22.45 7.14 -16.18
CA LEU A 657 -21.61 7.73 -17.22
C LEU A 657 -22.28 7.53 -18.58
N ALA A 658 -22.66 8.60 -19.28
CA ALA A 658 -23.38 8.53 -20.56
C ALA A 658 -23.01 9.71 -21.47
N LEU A 659 -23.43 9.70 -22.74
CA LEU A 659 -23.30 10.88 -23.59
C LEU A 659 -24.35 11.92 -23.20
N GLN A 660 -24.07 13.20 -23.43
CA GLN A 660 -25.01 14.29 -23.21
C GLN A 660 -26.31 14.08 -24.01
N SER A 661 -26.20 13.52 -25.22
CA SER A 661 -27.36 13.16 -26.07
C SER A 661 -28.25 12.07 -25.47
N ASP A 662 -27.74 11.26 -24.54
CA ASP A 662 -28.49 10.14 -23.94
C ASP A 662 -29.39 10.60 -22.77
N ALA A 663 -29.33 11.89 -22.38
CA ALA A 663 -30.10 12.43 -21.27
C ALA A 663 -31.62 12.23 -21.43
N GLU A 664 -32.14 12.46 -22.64
CA GLU A 664 -33.57 12.35 -22.93
C GLU A 664 -34.06 10.89 -22.81
N LEU A 665 -33.27 9.94 -23.31
CA LEU A 665 -33.57 8.50 -23.19
C LEU A 665 -33.60 8.05 -21.73
N LEU A 666 -32.66 8.51 -20.90
CA LEU A 666 -32.64 8.22 -19.47
C LEU A 666 -33.87 8.81 -18.76
N ILE A 667 -34.26 10.04 -19.11
CA ILE A 667 -35.44 10.70 -18.53
C ILE A 667 -36.73 9.98 -18.95
N GLU A 668 -36.84 9.58 -20.22
CA GLU A 668 -37.97 8.82 -20.76
C GLU A 668 -38.10 7.46 -20.08
N ALA A 669 -37.01 6.70 -19.98
CA ALA A 669 -36.98 5.40 -19.29
C ALA A 669 -37.41 5.53 -17.82
N PHE A 670 -36.94 6.55 -17.09
CA PHE A 670 -37.39 6.81 -15.72
C PHE A 670 -38.82 7.32 -15.64
N SER A 671 -39.39 7.85 -16.72
CA SER A 671 -40.77 8.31 -16.75
C SER A 671 -41.78 7.16 -16.66
N GLU A 672 -41.40 5.94 -17.08
CA GLU A 672 -42.24 4.75 -16.96
C GLU A 672 -42.42 4.29 -15.50
N LEU A 673 -41.48 4.66 -14.61
CA LEU A 673 -41.57 4.36 -13.19
C LEU A 673 -42.69 5.15 -12.51
N GLN A 674 -43.31 4.51 -11.52
CA GLN A 674 -44.32 5.16 -10.68
C GLN A 674 -43.75 6.45 -10.06
N ARG A 675 -44.56 7.51 -10.02
CA ARG A 675 -44.15 8.86 -9.55
C ARG A 675 -43.46 8.88 -8.18
N LYS A 676 -43.74 7.90 -7.30
CA LYS A 676 -43.13 7.77 -5.96
C LYS A 676 -41.70 7.23 -5.97
N VAL A 677 -41.35 6.44 -6.99
CA VAL A 677 -40.05 5.77 -7.13
C VAL A 677 -39.20 6.41 -8.24
N ARG A 678 -39.83 7.16 -9.15
CA ARG A 678 -39.19 7.90 -10.24
C ARG A 678 -38.02 8.76 -9.73
N PRO A 679 -36.77 8.40 -10.08
CA PRO A 679 -35.61 9.19 -9.71
C PRO A 679 -35.54 10.47 -10.55
N ARG A 680 -34.76 11.45 -10.08
CA ARG A 680 -34.43 12.65 -10.85
C ARG A 680 -32.99 12.58 -11.32
N LEU A 681 -32.78 12.74 -12.61
CA LEU A 681 -31.44 12.84 -13.19
C LEU A 681 -30.92 14.27 -13.04
N ARG A 682 -29.69 14.43 -12.53
CA ARG A 682 -28.96 15.70 -12.53
C ARG A 682 -27.61 15.49 -13.17
N ARG A 683 -27.08 16.48 -13.88
CA ARG A 683 -25.67 16.46 -14.31
C ARG A 683 -24.79 16.81 -13.12
N GLU A 684 -23.76 16.00 -12.85
CA GLU A 684 -22.83 16.28 -11.77
C GLU A 684 -21.90 17.42 -12.19
N ALA A 685 -21.69 18.38 -11.28
CA ALA A 685 -20.73 19.46 -11.48
C ALA A 685 -19.36 19.06 -10.90
N PRO A 686 -18.26 19.50 -11.54
CA PRO A 686 -16.95 19.50 -10.89
C PRO A 686 -17.10 20.07 -9.48
N ARG A 687 -16.51 19.40 -8.48
CA ARG A 687 -16.26 20.09 -7.21
C ARG A 687 -15.23 21.16 -7.49
N VAL A 688 -15.69 22.40 -7.53
CA VAL A 688 -14.81 23.52 -7.25
C VAL A 688 -14.71 23.47 -5.74
N ASP A 689 -13.56 23.04 -5.22
CA ASP A 689 -13.25 23.28 -3.82
C ASP A 689 -13.36 24.80 -3.66
N GLU A 690 -14.45 25.25 -3.02
CA GLU A 690 -14.60 26.64 -2.62
C GLU A 690 -13.54 26.84 -1.53
N GLU A 691 -12.29 27.02 -1.95
CA GLU A 691 -11.23 27.57 -1.12
C GLU A 691 -11.81 28.84 -0.50
N ASP A 692 -11.80 28.86 0.83
CA ASP A 692 -12.31 29.90 1.70
C ASP A 692 -11.96 31.28 1.13
N ASP A 693 -12.94 31.92 0.47
CA ASP A 693 -12.85 33.18 -0.27
C ASP A 693 -12.49 34.34 0.68
N GLY A 694 -11.23 34.38 1.06
CA GLY A 694 -10.54 35.46 1.74
C GLY A 694 -9.71 36.26 0.74
N ALA A 695 -10.35 37.28 0.16
CA ALA A 695 -9.77 38.39 -0.60
C ALA A 695 -9.45 38.15 -2.09
N ALA A 696 -10.24 38.86 -2.89
CA ALA A 696 -10.14 39.07 -4.33
C ALA A 696 -8.73 39.45 -4.82
N ASP A 697 -8.29 38.77 -5.88
CA ASP A 697 -7.61 39.39 -7.01
C ASP A 697 -7.95 38.60 -8.31
N ASP A 698 -8.36 39.35 -9.33
CA ASP A 698 -8.78 38.86 -10.65
C ASP A 698 -7.58 38.29 -11.44
N GLU A 699 -7.32 36.98 -11.39
CA GLU A 699 -6.50 36.30 -12.40
C GLU A 699 -7.36 35.46 -13.38
N PRO A 700 -7.05 35.48 -14.68
CA PRO A 700 -7.80 34.73 -15.69
C PRO A 700 -7.55 33.22 -15.60
N PHE A 701 -8.61 32.44 -15.41
CA PHE A 701 -8.62 30.98 -15.48
C PHE A 701 -8.00 30.45 -16.79
N LEU A 702 -6.91 29.72 -16.68
CA LEU A 702 -6.32 28.92 -17.76
C LEU A 702 -7.01 27.55 -17.80
N VAL A 703 -7.87 27.34 -18.81
CA VAL A 703 -8.49 26.03 -19.09
C VAL A 703 -7.43 25.11 -19.69
N VAL A 704 -6.98 24.11 -18.92
CA VAL A 704 -6.08 23.05 -19.40
C VAL A 704 -6.91 21.98 -20.10
N GLU A 705 -6.80 21.87 -21.42
CA GLU A 705 -7.49 20.85 -22.24
C GLU A 705 -6.85 19.45 -22.05
N GLY A 706 -7.15 18.79 -20.94
CA GLY A 706 -6.77 17.39 -20.65
C GLY A 706 -7.86 16.38 -20.99
N GLY A 707 -8.54 16.52 -22.13
CA GLY A 707 -9.72 15.70 -22.47
C GLY A 707 -9.39 14.20 -22.61
N ILE A 708 -10.20 13.36 -21.97
CA ILE A 708 -10.14 11.89 -22.11
C ILE A 708 -10.44 11.54 -23.57
N ARG A 709 -9.48 10.91 -24.26
CA ARG A 709 -9.66 10.44 -25.64
C ARG A 709 -10.32 9.07 -25.63
N THR A 710 -11.58 9.01 -26.06
CA THR A 710 -12.28 7.79 -26.46
C THR A 710 -12.00 7.54 -27.95
N ASP A 711 -11.53 6.37 -28.34
CA ASP A 711 -11.11 6.07 -29.72
C ASP A 711 -12.28 5.71 -30.65
N SER A 712 -13.39 6.44 -30.59
CA SER A 712 -14.63 6.20 -31.33
C SER A 712 -14.50 6.27 -32.87
N SER A 713 -13.29 6.45 -33.41
CA SER A 713 -13.00 6.62 -34.85
C SER A 713 -12.29 5.44 -35.51
N VAL A 714 -12.05 4.33 -34.81
CA VAL A 714 -11.50 3.11 -35.43
C VAL A 714 -12.61 2.36 -36.18
N LEU A 715 -12.70 2.59 -37.49
CA LEU A 715 -13.44 1.73 -38.41
C LEU A 715 -12.90 0.30 -38.30
N TYR A 716 -13.70 -0.62 -37.72
CA TYR A 716 -13.39 -2.04 -37.69
C TYR A 716 -13.26 -2.58 -39.14
N PRO A 717 -12.28 -3.46 -39.42
CA PRO A 717 -12.13 -4.05 -40.74
C PRO A 717 -13.36 -4.88 -41.10
N VAL A 718 -13.95 -4.56 -42.25
CA VAL A 718 -15.00 -5.37 -42.88
C VAL A 718 -14.44 -6.77 -43.12
N TRP A 719 -15.02 -7.76 -42.44
CA TRP A 719 -14.72 -9.17 -42.66
C TRP A 719 -15.20 -9.55 -44.08
N ALA A 720 -14.28 -9.57 -45.04
CA ALA A 720 -14.51 -10.13 -46.34
C ALA A 720 -14.53 -11.66 -46.21
N GLY A 721 -15.72 -12.25 -46.22
CA GLY A 721 -15.87 -13.69 -46.37
C GLY A 721 -15.41 -14.13 -47.76
N GLU A 722 -14.36 -14.94 -47.82
CA GLU A 722 -13.99 -15.67 -49.03
C GLU A 722 -14.90 -16.90 -49.19
N ALA A 723 -15.22 -17.17 -50.45
CA ALA A 723 -16.10 -18.24 -50.94
C ALA A 723 -15.43 -19.62 -50.98
#